data_AF-A0A6M0FFA2-F1
#
_entry.id   AF-A0A6M0FFA2-F1
#
_cell.length_a   1.000
_cell.length_b   1.000
_cell.length_c   1.000
_cell.angle_alpha   90.00
_cell.angle_beta   90.00
_cell.angle_gamma   90.00
#
_symmetry.space_group_name_H-M   'P 1'
#
loop_
_entity.id
_entity.type
_entity.pdbx_description
1 polymer ?
#
loop_
_entity_poly.entity_id
_entity_poly.type
_entity_poly.pdbx_seq_one_letter_code
_entity_poly.pdbx_strand_id
1 'polypeptide(L)'
;MEVIEGPNHQVSHPQTYSNNDTYNNPEINLSNGDNPKSYSKVNESSALVHPGSSFASYLAPLTKETFVEAVKDVEEKLKTVNQTLGMLNNLLEAQGFDAILHEMLRSITLKTGELLNADRTTIWLLDEEKNELWSTVAKGADGKLLELRISANVGIAGESAQEKKVINIPYDFYDDPRSASAQKFDKQNGYRTYTMVVMPLLKEETGDLIAVVQLLNKFKPDHEKYEQLGDKIDVNGFTQEDERVFREFAPSISLILESSKSFYAATQRQRAAEALMKAVDSLSKSSLDLEDTLGKVMEQAKELMNADRSTLWLIDNEKNQLWTKIPINGQLTEIRIAKDKGFAGMVATSGEPLLIPFDVYKDTHSVTAKETDEKTGYRTCSLLCMPVFNADNELIGVTQLINKKKQGDYPPYNHANWPEAPEQWKASFNRNDLEFMKAFNIQAGVALQNAKLFDTVKQEQQRQKDILRSLTNGVISTDQKGKVIATNESARHLLGISDTDILAGKSVSELVRLKEGDFSRWLDLALSPNYTKEYQQYYPDQTLLPLGNLPPQSINLSINSMIDVCDLDKVNGVLVVMEDITGEKQVKNLMYRYMTPEVAEQLLASGDTGLGGKRQQVSVLFSDIRSYTTLTEGMEAEEVVTMLNEYFEEMVDAVFRYKGTLDKYIGDALMAVFGSPAPLENHPLCAMQSAVEMRQRLKIFNEERVAQNKMAIKIGMGIHSDEVVSGNIGSSKRMELTSIGDGVNLASRLEGTSKQYGTDLVISDNTYQPYKDILWVRELDLITVKGKSKPVRIYELLGFKEGDLKQELTEEQHHIVEHYHQGREYYLRPSKEKNLTDLSIIEAFAMAEAEFKEVLKIDPNNKAAKLHLGRCQLFQAELPPKDWDGVWNLTEK
;
A
#
# COMPACT_ATOMS: atom_id res chain seq x y z
N MET A 1 -17.53 -23.18 -44.39
CA MET A 1 -16.57 -23.06 -45.50
C MET A 1 -15.36 -22.35 -44.92
N GLU A 2 -14.17 -22.93 -44.75
CA GLU A 2 -13.57 -24.28 -44.92
C GLU A 2 -12.45 -24.32 -43.82
N VAL A 3 -12.23 -25.29 -42.92
CA VAL A 3 -11.92 -26.75 -42.93
C VAL A 3 -10.61 -27.12 -43.65
N ILE A 4 -9.88 -28.14 -43.09
CA ILE A 4 -8.62 -28.82 -43.53
C ILE A 4 -7.33 -28.17 -42.97
N GLU A 5 -6.32 -28.85 -42.36
CA GLU A 5 -6.10 -30.28 -41.94
C GLU A 5 -5.26 -30.40 -40.62
N GLY A 6 -4.88 -31.62 -40.21
CA GLY A 6 -3.75 -31.98 -39.30
C GLY A 6 -2.58 -32.61 -40.11
N PRO A 7 -1.72 -33.55 -39.60
CA PRO A 7 -1.68 -34.21 -38.28
C PRO A 7 -0.25 -34.51 -37.68
N ASN A 8 -0.19 -35.25 -36.55
CA ASN A 8 0.93 -36.13 -36.06
C ASN A 8 2.29 -35.48 -35.61
N HIS A 9 3.17 -36.06 -34.74
CA HIS A 9 3.19 -37.32 -33.95
C HIS A 9 4.19 -37.28 -32.75
N GLN A 10 3.89 -38.04 -31.67
CA GLN A 10 4.74 -38.87 -30.77
C GLN A 10 6.10 -38.43 -30.10
N VAL A 11 6.15 -38.65 -28.77
CA VAL A 11 7.15 -39.40 -27.90
C VAL A 11 8.67 -39.18 -28.14
N SER A 12 9.51 -38.83 -27.14
CA SER A 12 10.21 -39.77 -26.21
C SER A 12 11.19 -39.07 -25.22
N HIS A 13 11.52 -39.72 -24.08
CA HIS A 13 12.74 -39.43 -23.29
C HIS A 13 14.03 -39.93 -23.99
N PRO A 14 15.23 -39.48 -23.57
CA PRO A 14 16.14 -40.45 -22.90
C PRO A 14 17.03 -39.87 -21.76
N GLN A 15 17.79 -40.76 -21.10
CA GLN A 15 18.74 -40.52 -20.00
C GLN A 15 20.23 -40.49 -20.45
N THR A 16 21.11 -39.94 -19.59
CA THR A 16 22.57 -40.28 -19.37
C THR A 16 23.56 -40.15 -20.56
N TYR A 17 24.75 -39.52 -20.42
CA TYR A 17 25.94 -40.06 -19.73
C TYR A 17 27.09 -39.02 -19.53
N SER A 18 28.04 -39.41 -18.67
CA SER A 18 29.33 -38.83 -18.22
C SER A 18 30.34 -38.19 -19.21
N ASN A 19 31.16 -37.23 -18.74
CA ASN A 19 32.63 -37.42 -18.49
C ASN A 19 33.42 -36.19 -17.99
N ASN A 20 34.13 -36.37 -16.86
CA ASN A 20 35.56 -36.11 -16.52
C ASN A 20 36.45 -34.92 -17.02
N ASP A 21 37.42 -34.63 -16.14
CA ASP A 21 38.78 -34.04 -16.33
C ASP A 21 38.93 -32.50 -16.56
N THR A 22 39.98 -31.78 -16.09
CA THR A 22 40.98 -31.90 -14.98
C THR A 22 41.73 -30.56 -14.78
N TYR A 23 42.39 -30.33 -13.61
CA TYR A 23 43.47 -29.33 -13.31
C TYR A 23 43.17 -27.81 -13.57
N ASN A 24 43.70 -26.81 -12.86
CA ASN A 24 44.92 -26.69 -12.04
C ASN A 24 44.87 -25.48 -11.06
N ASN A 25 45.75 -25.47 -10.06
CA ASN A 25 45.96 -24.36 -9.10
C ASN A 25 46.78 -23.18 -9.67
N PRO A 26 46.81 -22.04 -8.96
CA PRO A 26 48.02 -21.23 -8.83
C PRO A 26 48.49 -21.13 -7.36
N GLU A 27 49.69 -21.64 -7.07
CA GLU A 27 50.43 -21.30 -5.85
C GLU A 27 51.25 -20.02 -6.05
N ILE A 28 51.44 -19.22 -4.99
CA ILE A 28 52.57 -18.28 -4.89
C ILE A 28 53.37 -18.57 -3.62
N ASN A 29 54.62 -18.97 -3.87
CA ASN A 29 55.74 -19.18 -2.96
C ASN A 29 55.74 -18.46 -1.60
N LEU A 30 56.19 -19.20 -0.58
CA LEU A 30 57.14 -18.72 0.42
C LEU A 30 58.06 -19.89 0.85
N SER A 31 59.38 -19.70 0.77
CA SER A 31 60.37 -20.78 0.93
C SER A 31 61.24 -20.63 2.19
N ASN A 32 61.28 -21.70 2.99
CA ASN A 32 62.37 -22.21 3.85
C ASN A 32 63.20 -21.26 4.75
N GLY A 33 63.22 -21.56 6.06
CA GLY A 33 64.22 -21.05 7.00
C GLY A 33 64.03 -21.51 8.46
N ASP A 34 64.59 -22.68 8.79
CA ASP A 34 64.89 -23.21 10.14
C ASP A 34 63.79 -23.72 11.11
N ASN A 35 64.20 -24.73 11.87
CA ASN A 35 63.47 -25.73 12.68
C ASN A 35 64.46 -26.14 13.83
N PRO A 36 64.20 -27.02 14.84
CA PRO A 36 62.96 -27.70 15.23
C PRO A 36 62.68 -27.79 16.78
N LYS A 37 61.59 -28.52 17.13
CA LYS A 37 61.16 -29.02 18.49
C LYS A 37 60.44 -27.97 19.36
N SER A 38 59.26 -28.23 19.97
CA SER A 38 58.84 -29.49 20.61
C SER A 38 57.32 -29.60 20.90
N TYR A 39 56.84 -30.84 21.09
CA TYR A 39 55.58 -31.30 21.70
C TYR A 39 54.22 -30.75 21.24
N SER A 40 53.53 -31.57 20.44
CA SER A 40 52.08 -31.70 20.50
C SER A 40 51.66 -32.46 21.78
N LYS A 41 50.67 -31.91 22.51
CA LYS A 41 49.83 -32.69 23.44
C LYS A 41 48.42 -32.73 22.86
N VAL A 42 47.91 -33.95 22.66
CA VAL A 42 46.50 -34.18 22.38
C VAL A 42 45.71 -33.86 23.66
N ASN A 43 44.68 -33.02 23.57
CA ASN A 43 43.79 -32.79 24.71
C ASN A 43 42.91 -34.04 24.93
N GLU A 44 42.95 -34.60 26.13
CA GLU A 44 42.15 -35.77 26.56
C GLU A 44 40.68 -35.40 26.86
N SER A 45 40.10 -34.48 26.09
CA SER A 45 38.77 -33.89 26.34
C SER A 45 37.60 -34.71 25.76
N SER A 46 37.75 -36.03 25.60
CA SER A 46 36.80 -36.89 24.86
C SER A 46 36.34 -38.16 25.63
N ALA A 47 36.78 -38.36 26.87
CA ALA A 47 36.54 -39.62 27.59
C ALA A 47 35.09 -39.88 28.03
N LEU A 48 34.21 -38.86 28.00
CA LEU A 48 32.78 -38.96 28.36
C LEU A 48 31.85 -39.09 27.14
N VAL A 49 32.38 -39.09 25.91
CA VAL A 49 31.59 -38.98 24.66
C VAL A 49 31.66 -40.26 23.81
N HIS A 50 32.40 -41.29 24.25
CA HIS A 50 32.46 -42.57 23.55
C HIS A 50 31.35 -43.53 24.00
N PRO A 51 30.53 -44.07 23.07
CA PRO A 51 29.56 -45.13 23.38
C PRO A 51 30.31 -46.43 23.71
N GLY A 52 30.65 -46.63 24.98
CA GLY A 52 31.38 -47.81 25.46
C GLY A 52 31.99 -47.68 26.86
N SER A 53 32.21 -46.47 27.38
CA SER A 53 32.77 -46.23 28.72
C SER A 53 31.69 -45.76 29.71
N SER A 54 31.26 -46.66 30.61
CA SER A 54 30.31 -46.37 31.69
C SER A 54 30.91 -45.43 32.74
N PHE A 55 30.09 -44.57 33.34
CA PHE A 55 30.48 -43.68 34.45
C PHE A 55 31.03 -44.47 35.66
N ALA A 56 30.56 -45.72 35.84
CA ALA A 56 31.08 -46.64 36.85
C ALA A 56 32.57 -47.00 36.64
N SER A 57 33.08 -46.98 35.41
CA SER A 57 34.50 -47.23 35.12
C SER A 57 35.42 -46.07 35.54
N TYR A 58 34.88 -44.85 35.63
CA TYR A 58 35.60 -43.67 36.12
C TYR A 58 35.74 -43.66 37.65
N LEU A 59 34.74 -44.22 38.35
CA LEU A 59 34.72 -44.32 39.82
C LEU A 59 35.37 -45.60 40.37
N ALA A 60 35.66 -46.58 39.51
CA ALA A 60 36.21 -47.89 39.88
C ALA A 60 37.58 -47.87 40.62
N PRO A 61 38.54 -46.96 40.35
CA PRO A 61 39.86 -47.00 41.00
C PRO A 61 39.93 -46.37 42.40
N LEU A 62 38.85 -45.76 42.88
CA LEU A 62 38.93 -44.74 43.94
C LEU A 62 38.93 -45.31 45.36
N THR A 63 39.94 -44.89 46.12
CA THR A 63 40.08 -45.05 47.58
C THR A 63 39.34 -43.93 48.33
N LYS A 64 39.22 -44.07 49.67
CA LYS A 64 38.58 -43.07 50.56
C LYS A 64 39.12 -41.64 50.35
N GLU A 65 40.39 -41.50 50.00
CA GLU A 65 41.09 -40.22 49.81
C GLU A 65 40.93 -39.63 48.39
N THR A 66 40.76 -40.47 47.36
CA THR A 66 40.69 -40.03 45.95
C THR A 66 39.27 -39.78 45.45
N PHE A 67 38.26 -40.33 46.11
CA PHE A 67 36.84 -40.09 45.76
C PHE A 67 36.44 -38.61 45.90
N VAL A 68 36.96 -37.90 46.89
CA VAL A 68 36.63 -36.48 47.15
C VAL A 68 37.10 -35.56 46.01
N GLU A 69 38.30 -35.79 45.46
CA GLU A 69 38.80 -35.04 44.29
C GLU A 69 37.97 -35.33 43.03
N ALA A 70 37.64 -36.61 42.78
CA ALA A 70 36.86 -37.01 41.61
C ALA A 70 35.47 -36.36 41.57
N VAL A 71 34.79 -36.22 42.73
CA VAL A 71 33.47 -35.55 42.74
C VAL A 71 33.58 -34.02 42.72
N LYS A 72 34.65 -33.42 43.25
CA LYS A 72 34.92 -31.98 43.06
C LYS A 72 35.14 -31.59 41.60
N ASP A 73 35.85 -32.42 40.84
CA ASP A 73 36.06 -32.22 39.41
C ASP A 73 34.75 -32.38 38.62
N VAL A 74 33.84 -33.27 39.04
CA VAL A 74 32.46 -33.37 38.51
C VAL A 74 31.62 -32.14 38.89
N GLU A 75 31.76 -31.61 40.11
CA GLU A 75 31.12 -30.37 40.58
C GLU A 75 31.51 -29.17 39.68
N GLU A 76 32.80 -28.96 39.46
CA GLU A 76 33.31 -27.82 38.68
C GLU A 76 32.87 -27.92 37.21
N LYS A 77 32.86 -29.15 36.66
CA LYS A 77 32.34 -29.43 35.31
C LYS A 77 30.83 -29.22 35.19
N LEU A 78 30.01 -29.69 36.14
CA LEU A 78 28.56 -29.45 36.15
C LEU A 78 28.22 -27.95 36.25
N LYS A 79 28.98 -27.20 37.06
CA LYS A 79 28.85 -25.75 37.19
C LYS A 79 29.16 -25.04 35.86
N THR A 80 30.20 -25.49 35.15
CA THR A 80 30.59 -25.00 33.83
C THR A 80 29.56 -25.35 32.74
N VAL A 81 29.00 -26.56 32.77
CA VAL A 81 27.92 -27.01 31.87
C VAL A 81 26.68 -26.14 32.04
N ASN A 82 26.25 -25.88 33.28
CA ASN A 82 25.10 -25.03 33.57
C ASN A 82 25.30 -23.57 33.09
N GLN A 83 26.54 -23.07 33.03
CA GLN A 83 26.88 -21.77 32.46
C GLN A 83 26.95 -21.76 30.91
N THR A 84 27.35 -22.87 30.28
CA THR A 84 27.50 -22.96 28.82
C THR A 84 26.22 -23.35 28.07
N LEU A 85 25.23 -23.92 28.75
CA LEU A 85 23.93 -24.25 28.15
C LEU A 85 23.07 -23.06 27.74
N GLY A 86 23.44 -21.84 28.16
CA GLY A 86 22.91 -20.61 27.54
C GLY A 86 23.34 -20.39 26.08
N MET A 87 24.25 -21.21 25.52
CA MET A 87 24.84 -21.01 24.19
C MET A 87 24.73 -22.20 23.22
N LEU A 88 24.37 -23.42 23.65
CA LEU A 88 24.49 -24.62 22.78
C LEU A 88 23.24 -25.52 22.77
N ASN A 89 22.55 -25.52 21.63
CA ASN A 89 21.28 -26.22 21.39
C ASN A 89 21.44 -27.68 20.90
N ASN A 90 22.67 -28.15 20.65
CA ASN A 90 22.92 -29.36 19.84
C ASN A 90 23.38 -30.62 20.62
N LEU A 91 23.52 -30.56 21.95
CA LEU A 91 24.23 -31.62 22.69
C LEU A 91 23.37 -32.65 23.44
N LEU A 92 22.06 -32.40 23.63
CA LEU A 92 21.23 -33.23 24.52
C LEU A 92 19.82 -33.49 23.97
N GLU A 93 19.72 -34.54 23.14
CA GLU A 93 18.43 -35.22 22.97
C GLU A 93 17.96 -35.78 24.33
N ALA A 94 16.69 -35.54 24.66
CA ALA A 94 16.13 -35.71 26.00
C ALA A 94 16.41 -37.09 26.65
N GLN A 95 16.47 -38.14 25.84
CA GLN A 95 16.58 -39.52 26.30
C GLN A 95 17.97 -39.87 26.86
N GLY A 96 19.01 -39.09 26.55
CA GLY A 96 20.37 -39.34 27.04
C GLY A 96 20.59 -38.92 28.49
N PHE A 97 20.10 -37.73 28.90
CA PHE A 97 20.49 -37.15 30.19
C PHE A 97 19.81 -37.82 31.39
N ASP A 98 18.52 -38.17 31.31
CA ASP A 98 17.85 -38.90 32.39
C ASP A 98 18.54 -40.26 32.64
N ALA A 99 19.00 -40.93 31.58
CA ALA A 99 19.78 -42.17 31.70
C ALA A 99 21.14 -41.95 32.39
N ILE A 100 21.88 -40.88 32.01
CA ILE A 100 23.14 -40.49 32.65
C ILE A 100 22.92 -40.17 34.13
N LEU A 101 21.87 -39.41 34.48
CA LEU A 101 21.54 -39.07 35.85
C LEU A 101 21.24 -40.32 36.69
N HIS A 102 20.44 -41.24 36.16
CA HIS A 102 20.15 -42.51 36.82
C HIS A 102 21.41 -43.38 36.99
N GLU A 103 22.33 -43.39 36.02
CA GLU A 103 23.63 -44.07 36.14
C GLU A 103 24.51 -43.42 37.22
N MET A 104 24.57 -42.09 37.27
CA MET A 104 25.31 -41.34 38.30
C MET A 104 24.76 -41.62 39.71
N LEU A 105 23.44 -41.48 39.91
CA LEU A 105 22.79 -41.73 41.21
C LEU A 105 22.98 -43.17 41.67
N ARG A 106 22.89 -44.13 40.75
CA ARG A 106 23.17 -45.54 41.04
C ARG A 106 24.63 -45.76 41.45
N SER A 107 25.58 -45.17 40.74
CA SER A 107 27.01 -45.30 41.05
C SER A 107 27.37 -44.65 42.39
N ILE A 108 26.79 -43.49 42.71
CA ILE A 108 26.91 -42.83 44.02
C ILE A 108 26.34 -43.72 45.12
N THR A 109 25.09 -44.18 44.97
CA THR A 109 24.41 -45.06 45.95
C THR A 109 25.23 -46.32 46.24
N LEU A 110 25.77 -46.95 45.20
CA LEU A 110 26.63 -48.13 45.33
C LEU A 110 27.94 -47.80 46.06
N LYS A 111 28.63 -46.72 45.66
CA LYS A 111 29.92 -46.34 46.25
C LYS A 111 29.81 -45.85 47.69
N THR A 112 28.72 -45.17 48.05
CA THR A 112 28.37 -44.83 49.44
C THR A 112 28.18 -46.08 50.29
N GLY A 113 27.56 -47.13 49.75
CA GLY A 113 27.46 -48.44 50.41
C GLY A 113 28.81 -49.13 50.61
N GLU A 114 29.66 -49.13 49.59
CA GLU A 114 31.03 -49.67 49.67
C GLU A 114 31.88 -48.91 50.70
N LEU A 115 31.89 -47.57 50.66
CA LEU A 115 32.72 -46.73 51.55
C LEU A 115 32.32 -46.81 53.02
N LEU A 116 31.04 -47.06 53.29
CA LEU A 116 30.49 -47.19 54.66
C LEU A 116 30.28 -48.64 55.10
N ASN A 117 30.73 -49.63 54.30
CA ASN A 117 30.54 -51.07 54.52
C ASN A 117 29.07 -51.43 54.87
N ALA A 118 28.11 -51.05 54.04
CA ALA A 118 26.69 -51.38 54.21
C ALA A 118 26.21 -52.39 53.15
N ASP A 119 25.32 -53.32 53.52
CA ASP A 119 24.70 -54.28 52.58
C ASP A 119 23.81 -53.56 51.56
N ARG A 120 23.02 -52.57 52.02
CA ARG A 120 22.13 -51.80 51.15
C ARG A 120 22.17 -50.32 51.50
N THR A 121 22.25 -49.49 50.46
CA THR A 121 22.11 -48.04 50.52
C THR A 121 20.92 -47.63 49.66
N THR A 122 20.12 -46.70 50.15
CA THR A 122 18.92 -46.17 49.49
C THR A 122 18.91 -44.66 49.65
N ILE A 123 18.87 -43.91 48.54
CA ILE A 123 18.73 -42.45 48.55
C ILE A 123 17.26 -42.12 48.29
N TRP A 124 16.57 -41.58 49.28
CA TRP A 124 15.19 -41.12 49.20
C TRP A 124 15.16 -39.65 48.82
N LEU A 125 14.62 -39.33 47.66
CA LEU A 125 14.41 -37.96 47.18
C LEU A 125 13.06 -37.43 47.68
N LEU A 126 13.01 -36.15 48.06
CA LEU A 126 11.76 -35.52 48.51
C LEU A 126 10.92 -35.04 47.31
N ASP A 127 9.70 -35.55 47.19
CA ASP A 127 8.64 -34.97 46.36
C ASP A 127 7.84 -33.98 47.23
N GLU A 128 8.27 -32.71 47.20
CA GLU A 128 7.68 -31.60 47.96
C GLU A 128 6.20 -31.36 47.61
N GLU A 129 5.76 -31.71 46.41
CA GLU A 129 4.37 -31.50 45.98
C GLU A 129 3.41 -32.55 46.56
N LYS A 130 3.87 -33.79 46.71
CA LYS A 130 3.08 -34.90 47.25
C LYS A 130 3.33 -35.18 48.73
N ASN A 131 4.35 -34.57 49.32
CA ASN A 131 4.88 -34.91 50.64
C ASN A 131 5.24 -36.42 50.74
N GLU A 132 5.90 -36.92 49.70
CA GLU A 132 6.38 -38.30 49.56
C GLU A 132 7.92 -38.33 49.50
N LEU A 133 8.52 -39.35 50.10
CA LEU A 133 9.89 -39.75 49.85
C LEU A 133 9.87 -40.88 48.81
N TRP A 134 10.64 -40.73 47.73
CA TRP A 134 10.72 -41.73 46.66
C TRP A 134 12.16 -42.15 46.38
N SER A 135 12.37 -43.41 46.01
CA SER A 135 13.69 -43.94 45.68
C SER A 135 13.64 -45.00 44.59
N THR A 136 14.54 -44.91 43.62
CA THR A 136 14.76 -45.96 42.62
C THR A 136 15.77 -46.98 43.15
N VAL A 137 15.29 -48.13 43.61
CA VAL A 137 16.16 -49.19 44.14
C VAL A 137 16.49 -50.22 43.05
N ALA A 138 17.74 -50.63 42.98
CA ALA A 138 18.20 -51.66 42.06
C ALA A 138 17.86 -53.08 42.55
N LYS A 139 17.34 -53.91 41.65
CA LYS A 139 16.96 -55.34 41.78
C LYS A 139 15.67 -55.65 42.56
N GLY A 140 14.57 -55.78 41.80
CA GLY A 140 13.66 -56.92 41.99
C GLY A 140 14.31 -58.23 41.53
N ALA A 141 13.76 -59.38 41.95
CA ALA A 141 14.28 -60.72 41.58
C ALA A 141 14.19 -61.03 40.06
N ASP A 142 13.39 -60.25 39.35
CA ASP A 142 13.12 -60.27 37.91
C ASP A 142 13.93 -59.24 37.10
N GLY A 143 14.84 -58.51 37.75
CA GLY A 143 15.76 -57.57 37.09
C GLY A 143 15.16 -56.23 36.68
N LYS A 144 13.87 -55.98 36.96
CA LYS A 144 13.24 -54.66 36.79
C LYS A 144 13.59 -53.71 37.95
N LEU A 145 13.59 -52.42 37.62
CA LEU A 145 13.72 -51.33 38.60
C LEU A 145 12.42 -51.20 39.40
N LEU A 146 12.56 -51.09 40.73
CA LEU A 146 11.46 -50.83 41.65
C LEU A 146 11.60 -49.40 42.19
N GLU A 147 10.61 -48.58 41.86
CA GLU A 147 10.43 -47.27 42.48
C GLU A 147 9.64 -47.46 43.78
N LEU A 148 10.29 -47.21 44.92
CA LEU A 148 9.66 -47.22 46.22
C LEU A 148 9.15 -45.81 46.54
N ARG A 149 7.91 -45.70 47.04
CA ARG A 149 7.32 -44.45 47.54
C ARG A 149 6.79 -44.68 48.94
N ILE A 150 7.12 -43.77 49.85
CA ILE A 150 6.58 -43.71 51.22
C ILE A 150 6.15 -42.27 51.51
N SER A 151 5.16 -42.06 52.38
CA SER A 151 4.84 -40.71 52.84
C SER A 151 6.01 -40.15 53.65
N ALA A 152 6.38 -38.89 53.42
CA ALA A 152 7.49 -38.23 54.10
C ALA A 152 7.31 -38.11 55.63
N ASN A 153 6.11 -38.39 56.15
CA ASN A 153 5.78 -38.37 57.58
C ASN A 153 5.79 -39.78 58.23
N VAL A 154 6.21 -40.83 57.51
CA VAL A 154 6.04 -42.23 57.96
C VAL A 154 7.35 -43.02 57.91
N GLY A 155 7.67 -43.67 59.04
CA GLY A 155 8.87 -44.48 59.19
C GLY A 155 10.14 -43.65 59.45
N ILE A 156 11.25 -44.33 59.70
CA ILE A 156 12.49 -43.69 60.19
C ILE A 156 13.14 -42.78 59.13
N ALA A 157 12.93 -43.05 57.84
CA ALA A 157 13.30 -42.15 56.76
C ALA A 157 12.50 -40.83 56.80
N GLY A 158 11.20 -40.90 57.11
CA GLY A 158 10.35 -39.72 57.31
C GLY A 158 10.66 -38.96 58.60
N GLU A 159 10.97 -39.67 59.69
CA GLU A 159 11.41 -39.06 60.96
C GLU A 159 12.71 -38.26 60.76
N SER A 160 13.70 -38.82 60.06
CA SER A 160 14.95 -38.13 59.72
C SER A 160 14.72 -36.94 58.76
N ALA A 161 13.79 -37.07 57.81
CA ALA A 161 13.37 -35.97 56.93
C ALA A 161 12.75 -34.81 57.72
N GLN A 162 11.84 -35.10 58.66
CA GLN A 162 11.11 -34.11 59.44
C GLN A 162 11.99 -33.43 60.50
N GLU A 163 12.81 -34.20 61.23
CA GLU A 163 13.69 -33.65 62.26
C GLU A 163 14.99 -33.04 61.70
N LYS A 164 15.34 -33.33 60.44
CA LYS A 164 16.62 -32.96 59.80
C LYS A 164 17.84 -33.41 60.62
N LYS A 165 17.75 -34.59 61.24
CA LYS A 165 18.81 -35.21 62.07
C LYS A 165 19.19 -36.60 61.58
N VAL A 166 20.43 -36.99 61.88
CA VAL A 166 20.91 -38.37 61.74
C VAL A 166 20.19 -39.25 62.77
N ILE A 167 19.66 -40.38 62.32
CA ILE A 167 19.07 -41.43 63.17
C ILE A 167 19.89 -42.71 62.97
N ASN A 168 20.61 -43.11 64.01
CA ASN A 168 21.44 -44.32 64.02
C ASN A 168 20.81 -45.33 64.99
N ILE A 169 20.44 -46.51 64.49
CA ILE A 169 19.80 -47.59 65.26
C ILE A 169 20.78 -48.76 65.34
N PRO A 170 21.30 -49.08 66.54
CA PRO A 170 22.27 -50.14 66.76
C PRO A 170 21.63 -51.53 66.66
N TYR A 171 22.43 -52.57 66.85
CA TYR A 171 21.97 -53.95 66.87
C TYR A 171 21.16 -54.25 68.16
N ASP A 172 19.98 -54.87 68.14
CA ASP A 172 19.20 -55.33 66.97
C ASP A 172 18.08 -54.32 66.64
N PHE A 173 17.99 -53.92 65.37
CA PHE A 173 16.95 -53.03 64.84
C PHE A 173 15.51 -53.44 65.19
N TYR A 174 15.21 -54.74 65.33
CA TYR A 174 13.85 -55.20 65.67
C TYR A 174 13.44 -54.93 67.12
N ASP A 175 14.39 -54.60 68.01
CA ASP A 175 14.10 -54.19 69.38
C ASP A 175 13.62 -52.73 69.46
N ASP A 176 13.85 -51.92 68.40
CA ASP A 176 13.32 -50.56 68.30
C ASP A 176 11.81 -50.58 68.00
N PRO A 177 10.95 -49.91 68.80
CA PRO A 177 9.50 -49.86 68.56
C PRO A 177 9.10 -49.30 67.19
N ARG A 178 9.94 -48.46 66.57
CA ARG A 178 9.71 -47.87 65.24
C ARG A 178 9.90 -48.87 64.10
N SER A 179 10.53 -50.02 64.36
CA SER A 179 10.79 -51.05 63.35
C SER A 179 9.54 -51.77 62.84
N ALA A 180 8.39 -51.67 63.52
CA ALA A 180 7.19 -52.48 63.24
C ALA A 180 6.68 -52.44 61.77
N SER A 181 6.84 -51.31 61.08
CA SER A 181 6.51 -51.20 59.64
C SER A 181 7.57 -51.87 58.76
N ALA A 182 8.85 -51.70 59.09
CA ALA A 182 9.96 -52.35 58.40
C ALA A 182 9.94 -53.87 58.59
N GLN A 183 9.61 -54.39 59.78
CA GLN A 183 9.47 -55.83 60.04
C GLN A 183 8.44 -56.52 59.11
N LYS A 184 7.38 -55.80 58.70
CA LYS A 184 6.39 -56.31 57.74
C LYS A 184 6.95 -56.33 56.31
N PHE A 185 7.66 -55.28 55.93
CA PHE A 185 8.31 -55.16 54.62
C PHE A 185 9.46 -56.18 54.45
N ASP A 186 10.28 -56.37 55.47
CA ASP A 186 11.37 -57.36 55.52
C ASP A 186 10.82 -58.78 55.34
N LYS A 187 9.73 -59.14 56.04
CA LYS A 187 9.02 -60.42 55.88
C LYS A 187 8.44 -60.63 54.48
N GLN A 188 7.95 -59.56 53.82
CA GLN A 188 7.42 -59.64 52.45
C GLN A 188 8.52 -59.81 51.40
N ASN A 189 9.70 -59.23 51.61
CA ASN A 189 10.79 -59.22 50.64
C ASN A 189 11.91 -60.24 50.93
N GLY A 190 11.74 -61.10 51.96
CA GLY A 190 12.74 -62.11 52.33
C GLY A 190 14.06 -61.52 52.82
N TYR A 191 14.02 -60.34 53.43
CA TYR A 191 15.19 -59.59 53.90
C TYR A 191 15.15 -59.43 55.43
N ARG A 192 16.28 -59.07 56.04
CA ARG A 192 16.37 -58.77 57.48
C ARG A 192 17.31 -57.60 57.71
N THR A 193 16.76 -56.53 58.25
CA THR A 193 17.49 -55.35 58.71
C THR A 193 17.85 -55.55 60.18
N TYR A 194 19.13 -55.55 60.53
CA TYR A 194 19.66 -55.71 61.89
C TYR A 194 20.26 -54.41 62.45
N THR A 195 20.82 -53.56 61.59
CA THR A 195 21.32 -52.22 61.94
C THR A 195 20.92 -51.23 60.85
N MET A 196 20.69 -49.98 61.21
CA MET A 196 20.22 -48.95 60.27
C MET A 196 20.80 -47.59 60.65
N VAL A 197 21.32 -46.84 59.68
CA VAL A 197 21.59 -45.40 59.84
C VAL A 197 20.89 -44.62 58.74
N VAL A 198 20.28 -43.51 59.11
CA VAL A 198 19.51 -42.63 58.23
C VAL A 198 20.05 -41.21 58.40
N MET A 199 20.52 -40.61 57.31
CA MET A 199 21.22 -39.33 57.30
C MET A 199 20.57 -38.37 56.29
N PRO A 200 20.12 -37.18 56.71
CA PRO A 200 19.53 -36.20 55.81
C PRO A 200 20.62 -35.47 55.01
N LEU A 201 20.35 -35.24 53.73
CA LEU A 201 21.11 -34.33 52.87
C LEU A 201 20.41 -32.97 52.89
N LEU A 202 21.11 -31.97 53.43
CA LEU A 202 20.61 -30.62 53.62
C LEU A 202 21.35 -29.64 52.70
N LYS A 203 20.63 -28.64 52.18
CA LYS A 203 21.23 -27.54 51.43
C LYS A 203 22.09 -26.66 52.33
N GLU A 204 23.35 -26.42 51.95
CA GLU A 204 24.28 -25.61 52.76
C GLU A 204 23.82 -24.15 52.94
N GLU A 205 23.16 -23.57 51.94
CA GLU A 205 22.73 -22.15 51.96
C GLU A 205 21.46 -21.90 52.76
N THR A 206 20.50 -22.83 52.76
CA THR A 206 19.15 -22.61 53.33
C THR A 206 18.76 -23.60 54.42
N GLY A 207 19.48 -24.72 54.56
CA GLY A 207 19.15 -25.81 55.47
C GLY A 207 17.94 -26.65 55.04
N ASP A 208 17.47 -26.53 53.80
CA ASP A 208 16.34 -27.32 53.27
C ASP A 208 16.72 -28.77 52.99
N LEU A 209 15.73 -29.68 53.08
CA LEU A 209 15.96 -31.10 52.86
C LEU A 209 15.93 -31.41 51.37
N ILE A 210 17.05 -31.92 50.84
CA ILE A 210 17.17 -32.35 49.45
C ILE A 210 16.76 -33.82 49.32
N ALA A 211 17.27 -34.66 50.24
CA ALA A 211 17.12 -36.11 50.22
C ALA A 211 17.44 -36.71 51.60
N VAL A 212 17.16 -38.00 51.78
CA VAL A 212 17.54 -38.79 52.95
C VAL A 212 18.25 -40.05 52.50
N VAL A 213 19.49 -40.27 52.98
CA VAL A 213 20.26 -41.48 52.68
C VAL A 213 20.08 -42.48 53.83
N GLN A 214 19.56 -43.66 53.49
CA GLN A 214 19.37 -44.77 54.41
C GLN A 214 20.37 -45.89 54.08
N LEU A 215 21.14 -46.32 55.07
CA LEU A 215 22.01 -47.48 54.99
C LEU A 215 21.54 -48.57 55.95
N LEU A 216 21.51 -49.80 55.45
CA LEU A 216 21.07 -50.99 56.16
C LEU A 216 22.24 -51.96 56.31
N ASN A 217 22.33 -52.61 57.47
CA ASN A 217 23.26 -53.69 57.80
C ASN A 217 24.73 -53.31 57.58
N LYS A 218 25.37 -52.79 58.63
CA LYS A 218 26.83 -52.64 58.69
C LYS A 218 27.52 -54.02 58.59
N PHE A 219 28.48 -54.16 57.69
CA PHE A 219 29.33 -55.34 57.56
C PHE A 219 30.65 -55.20 58.32
N LYS A 220 31.16 -56.34 58.79
CA LYS A 220 32.53 -56.49 59.31
C LYS A 220 33.54 -56.20 58.18
N PRO A 221 34.71 -55.59 58.47
CA PRO A 221 35.73 -55.32 57.45
C PRO A 221 36.24 -56.57 56.71
N ASP A 222 36.45 -57.67 57.43
CA ASP A 222 37.00 -58.93 56.92
C ASP A 222 35.94 -60.06 56.93
N HIS A 223 34.92 -59.96 56.07
CA HIS A 223 33.86 -60.99 55.94
C HIS A 223 34.01 -61.81 54.65
N GLU A 224 33.59 -63.09 54.67
CA GLU A 224 33.64 -63.93 53.47
C GLU A 224 32.40 -63.75 52.59
N LYS A 225 32.59 -63.73 51.26
CA LYS A 225 31.51 -63.45 50.31
C LYS A 225 30.32 -64.42 50.40
N TYR A 226 30.51 -65.65 50.90
CA TYR A 226 29.50 -66.71 50.92
C TYR A 226 28.81 -66.95 52.28
N GLU A 227 29.15 -66.19 53.33
CA GLU A 227 28.50 -66.32 54.65
C GLU A 227 27.02 -65.86 54.63
N GLN A 228 26.23 -66.31 55.62
CA GLN A 228 24.85 -65.84 55.77
C GLN A 228 24.82 -64.38 56.25
N LEU A 229 23.73 -63.67 55.98
CA LEU A 229 23.63 -62.23 56.24
C LEU A 229 23.89 -61.87 57.71
N GLY A 230 23.43 -62.68 58.66
CA GLY A 230 23.66 -62.45 60.09
C GLY A 230 25.13 -62.57 60.52
N ASP A 231 25.91 -63.45 59.88
CA ASP A 231 27.32 -63.69 60.24
C ASP A 231 28.23 -62.55 59.74
N LYS A 232 27.87 -61.94 58.60
CA LYS A 232 28.60 -60.81 57.98
C LYS A 232 28.48 -59.49 58.75
N ILE A 233 27.45 -59.36 59.60
CA ILE A 233 27.07 -58.07 60.21
C ILE A 233 27.94 -57.73 61.41
N ASP A 234 28.34 -56.46 61.48
CA ASP A 234 28.99 -55.90 62.65
C ASP A 234 27.93 -55.53 63.70
N VAL A 235 27.97 -56.22 64.84
CA VAL A 235 27.07 -55.99 65.97
C VAL A 235 27.26 -54.62 66.63
N ASN A 236 28.39 -53.94 66.37
CA ASN A 236 28.60 -52.57 66.82
C ASN A 236 27.82 -51.54 65.98
N GLY A 237 27.29 -51.93 64.82
CA GLY A 237 26.52 -51.07 63.94
C GLY A 237 27.34 -49.94 63.29
N PHE A 238 26.64 -48.90 62.83
CA PHE A 238 27.27 -47.72 62.23
C PHE A 238 27.87 -46.82 63.31
N THR A 239 29.09 -46.34 63.08
CA THR A 239 29.87 -45.57 64.06
C THR A 239 29.86 -44.07 63.78
N GLN A 240 30.30 -43.25 64.74
CA GLN A 240 30.50 -41.81 64.50
C GLN A 240 31.57 -41.52 63.43
N GLU A 241 32.50 -42.45 63.18
CA GLU A 241 33.43 -42.34 62.05
C GLU A 241 32.68 -42.51 60.72
N ASP A 242 31.71 -43.42 60.62
CA ASP A 242 30.87 -43.58 59.43
C ASP A 242 30.05 -42.31 59.15
N GLU A 243 29.49 -41.69 60.20
CA GLU A 243 28.78 -40.40 60.08
C GLU A 243 29.71 -39.23 59.71
N ARG A 244 30.99 -39.29 60.09
CA ARG A 244 32.00 -38.29 59.69
C ARG A 244 32.34 -38.44 58.21
N VAL A 245 32.60 -39.68 57.78
CA VAL A 245 32.90 -40.02 56.39
C VAL A 245 31.72 -39.69 55.47
N PHE A 246 30.48 -39.94 55.89
CA PHE A 246 29.30 -39.48 55.16
C PHE A 246 29.25 -37.95 55.01
N ARG A 247 29.52 -37.21 56.09
CA ARG A 247 29.55 -35.73 56.05
C ARG A 247 30.62 -35.17 55.13
N GLU A 248 31.74 -35.86 54.94
CA GLU A 248 32.81 -35.45 54.01
C GLU A 248 32.37 -35.50 52.53
N PHE A 249 31.41 -36.34 52.15
CA PHE A 249 30.88 -36.42 50.77
C PHE A 249 29.40 -35.98 50.61
N ALA A 250 28.69 -35.68 51.69
CA ALA A 250 27.32 -35.19 51.65
C ALA A 250 27.12 -33.90 50.80
N PRO A 251 28.02 -32.89 50.83
CA PRO A 251 27.91 -31.73 49.94
C PRO A 251 27.97 -32.12 48.46
N SER A 252 28.86 -33.06 48.13
CA SER A 252 29.07 -33.55 46.76
C SER A 252 27.83 -34.27 46.19
N ILE A 253 27.14 -35.09 47.00
CA ILE A 253 25.87 -35.72 46.60
C ILE A 253 24.76 -34.66 46.47
N SER A 254 24.71 -33.71 47.41
CA SER A 254 23.73 -32.62 47.42
C SER A 254 23.81 -31.75 46.17
N LEU A 255 25.02 -31.36 45.75
CA LEU A 255 25.22 -30.57 44.53
C LEU A 255 24.79 -31.33 43.27
N ILE A 256 25.08 -32.63 43.15
CA ILE A 256 24.68 -33.42 41.97
C ILE A 256 23.13 -33.46 41.86
N LEU A 257 22.43 -33.56 42.99
CA LEU A 257 20.97 -33.50 43.03
C LEU A 257 20.43 -32.10 42.70
N GLU A 258 21.00 -31.04 43.28
CA GLU A 258 20.57 -29.65 43.03
C GLU A 258 20.85 -29.18 41.61
N SER A 259 22.04 -29.48 41.09
CA SER A 259 22.42 -29.15 39.70
C SER A 259 21.53 -29.89 38.72
N SER A 260 21.18 -31.16 38.97
CA SER A 260 20.18 -31.88 38.19
C SER A 260 18.79 -31.24 38.25
N LYS A 261 18.23 -30.96 39.44
CA LYS A 261 16.90 -30.32 39.59
C LYS A 261 16.86 -28.97 38.86
N SER A 262 17.92 -28.18 38.97
CA SER A 262 18.08 -26.88 38.31
C SER A 262 18.23 -27.01 36.79
N PHE A 263 19.03 -27.96 36.33
CA PHE A 263 19.27 -28.23 34.91
C PHE A 263 18.02 -28.75 34.19
N TYR A 264 17.26 -29.62 34.85
CA TYR A 264 15.97 -30.11 34.36
C TYR A 264 15.00 -28.94 34.15
N ALA A 265 14.84 -28.08 35.15
CA ALA A 265 14.01 -26.86 35.04
C ALA A 265 14.50 -25.88 33.95
N ALA A 266 15.82 -25.72 33.76
CA ALA A 266 16.39 -24.87 32.73
C ALA A 266 16.11 -25.41 31.31
N THR A 267 16.38 -26.70 31.08
CA THR A 267 16.11 -27.40 29.82
C THR A 267 14.63 -27.36 29.45
N GLN A 268 13.76 -27.50 30.45
CA GLN A 268 12.31 -27.40 30.30
C GLN A 268 11.85 -26.00 29.84
N ARG A 269 12.41 -24.93 30.43
CA ARG A 269 12.16 -23.55 29.97
C ARG A 269 12.68 -23.31 28.55
N GLN A 270 13.86 -23.83 28.22
CA GLN A 270 14.45 -23.71 26.88
C GLN A 270 13.56 -24.34 25.81
N ARG A 271 13.01 -25.55 26.04
CA ARG A 271 12.09 -26.19 25.09
C ARG A 271 10.81 -25.40 24.86
N ALA A 272 10.24 -24.80 25.91
CA ALA A 272 9.08 -23.94 25.76
C ALA A 272 9.42 -22.73 24.87
N ALA A 273 10.54 -22.05 25.16
CA ALA A 273 11.01 -20.91 24.36
C ALA A 273 11.29 -21.29 22.90
N GLU A 274 11.90 -22.45 22.64
CA GLU A 274 12.19 -22.95 21.28
C GLU A 274 10.90 -23.28 20.50
N ALA A 275 9.93 -23.97 21.11
CA ALA A 275 8.63 -24.24 20.49
C ALA A 275 7.90 -22.94 20.12
N LEU A 276 7.99 -21.92 20.98
CA LEU A 276 7.42 -20.59 20.75
C LEU A 276 8.20 -19.81 19.68
N MET A 277 9.53 -19.87 19.64
CA MET A 277 10.34 -19.29 18.54
C MET A 277 10.00 -19.93 17.20
N LYS A 278 9.80 -21.25 17.15
CA LYS A 278 9.40 -21.97 15.93
C LYS A 278 8.01 -21.56 15.43
N ALA A 279 7.09 -21.24 16.34
CA ALA A 279 5.79 -20.66 15.99
C ALA A 279 5.91 -19.19 15.50
N VAL A 280 6.76 -18.38 16.12
CA VAL A 280 7.01 -16.98 15.71
C VAL A 280 7.79 -16.89 14.38
N ASP A 281 8.71 -17.81 14.11
CA ASP A 281 9.39 -17.92 12.81
C ASP A 281 8.39 -18.33 11.71
N SER A 282 7.43 -19.21 12.04
CA SER A 282 6.31 -19.56 11.15
C SER A 282 5.39 -18.36 10.85
N LEU A 283 5.14 -17.48 11.82
CA LEU A 283 4.44 -16.19 11.62
C LEU A 283 5.19 -15.29 10.63
N SER A 284 6.52 -15.19 10.73
CA SER A 284 7.30 -14.30 9.84
C SER A 284 7.29 -14.75 8.37
N LYS A 285 7.21 -16.07 8.14
CA LYS A 285 7.34 -16.69 6.82
C LYS A 285 6.00 -16.88 6.09
N SER A 286 4.87 -16.61 6.73
CA SER A 286 3.56 -16.93 6.16
C SER A 286 2.53 -15.85 6.46
N SER A 287 1.76 -15.46 5.45
CA SER A 287 0.64 -14.51 5.59
C SER A 287 -0.60 -15.20 6.18
N LEU A 288 -0.41 -15.98 7.25
CA LEU A 288 -1.48 -16.77 7.86
C LEU A 288 -2.27 -15.95 8.87
N ASP A 289 -3.52 -16.36 9.03
CA ASP A 289 -4.45 -15.81 9.99
C ASP A 289 -3.91 -16.01 11.42
N LEU A 290 -4.34 -15.13 12.33
CA LEU A 290 -4.07 -15.21 13.75
C LEU A 290 -4.54 -16.56 14.33
N GLU A 291 -5.65 -17.07 13.79
CA GLU A 291 -6.26 -18.36 14.10
C GLU A 291 -5.35 -19.55 13.77
N ASP A 292 -4.78 -19.60 12.56
CA ASP A 292 -3.89 -20.68 12.10
C ASP A 292 -2.60 -20.75 12.93
N THR A 293 -2.09 -19.58 13.31
CA THR A 293 -0.92 -19.48 14.19
C THR A 293 -1.22 -20.07 15.56
N LEU A 294 -2.34 -19.66 16.17
CA LEU A 294 -2.75 -20.15 17.47
C LEU A 294 -3.06 -21.65 17.46
N GLY A 295 -3.63 -22.19 16.38
CA GLY A 295 -3.81 -23.62 16.19
C GLY A 295 -2.49 -24.39 16.27
N LYS A 296 -1.45 -23.94 15.55
CA LYS A 296 -0.12 -24.56 15.56
C LYS A 296 0.56 -24.46 16.94
N VAL A 297 0.43 -23.31 17.59
CA VAL A 297 0.93 -23.06 18.96
C VAL A 297 0.28 -24.06 19.92
N MET A 298 -1.05 -24.15 19.94
CA MET A 298 -1.79 -25.04 20.83
C MET A 298 -1.55 -26.54 20.54
N GLU A 299 -1.26 -26.91 19.30
CA GLU A 299 -0.87 -28.28 18.95
C GLU A 299 0.48 -28.67 19.57
N GLN A 300 1.48 -27.77 19.56
CA GLN A 300 2.76 -28.01 20.25
C GLN A 300 2.60 -28.10 21.79
N ALA A 301 1.70 -27.29 22.38
CA ALA A 301 1.38 -27.41 23.81
C ALA A 301 0.77 -28.78 24.16
N LYS A 302 -0.10 -29.31 23.28
CA LYS A 302 -0.72 -30.63 23.44
C LYS A 302 0.31 -31.75 23.44
N GLU A 303 1.24 -31.74 22.48
CA GLU A 303 2.33 -32.70 22.38
C GLU A 303 3.24 -32.65 23.62
N LEU A 304 3.72 -31.45 23.98
CA LEU A 304 4.63 -31.26 25.12
C LEU A 304 4.01 -31.72 26.44
N MET A 305 2.72 -31.46 26.65
CA MET A 305 1.98 -31.82 27.87
C MET A 305 1.34 -33.22 27.83
N ASN A 306 1.56 -34.00 26.76
CA ASN A 306 0.95 -35.31 26.54
C ASN A 306 -0.57 -35.34 26.77
N ALA A 307 -1.27 -34.37 26.16
CA ALA A 307 -2.74 -34.28 26.16
C ALA A 307 -3.35 -34.95 24.92
N ASP A 308 -4.65 -35.29 24.95
CA ASP A 308 -5.35 -35.76 23.74
C ASP A 308 -5.81 -34.62 22.84
N ARG A 309 -6.23 -33.51 23.45
CA ARG A 309 -6.70 -32.32 22.75
C ARG A 309 -6.29 -31.05 23.49
N SER A 310 -5.96 -30.02 22.73
CA SER A 310 -5.87 -28.64 23.22
C SER A 310 -6.96 -27.79 22.57
N THR A 311 -7.32 -26.70 23.22
CA THR A 311 -8.34 -25.76 22.74
C THR A 311 -8.02 -24.36 23.25
N LEU A 312 -8.24 -23.34 22.42
CA LEU A 312 -8.12 -21.94 22.81
C LEU A 312 -9.47 -21.26 22.62
N TRP A 313 -9.98 -20.70 23.70
CA TRP A 313 -11.17 -19.85 23.70
C TRP A 313 -10.75 -18.40 23.61
N LEU A 314 -11.26 -17.69 22.60
CA LEU A 314 -11.07 -16.25 22.43
C LEU A 314 -12.29 -15.50 23.00
N ILE A 315 -12.05 -14.33 23.57
CA ILE A 315 -13.09 -13.50 24.17
C ILE A 315 -13.68 -12.55 23.12
N ASP A 316 -14.98 -12.70 22.86
CA ASP A 316 -15.80 -11.74 22.11
C ASP A 316 -16.39 -10.73 23.13
N ASN A 317 -15.71 -9.60 23.29
CA ASN A 317 -16.10 -8.55 24.26
C ASN A 317 -17.41 -7.85 23.87
N GLU A 318 -17.76 -7.78 22.58
CA GLU A 318 -19.01 -7.16 22.13
C GLU A 318 -20.23 -8.02 22.51
N LYS A 319 -20.11 -9.34 22.40
CA LYS A 319 -21.20 -10.29 22.68
C LYS A 319 -21.11 -10.93 24.07
N ASN A 320 -20.08 -10.60 24.84
CA ASN A 320 -19.76 -11.17 26.16
C ASN A 320 -19.73 -12.72 26.16
N GLN A 321 -19.06 -13.28 25.15
CA GLN A 321 -19.00 -14.72 24.89
C GLN A 321 -17.56 -15.20 24.76
N LEU A 322 -17.33 -16.46 25.10
CA LEU A 322 -16.14 -17.21 24.69
C LEU A 322 -16.48 -17.98 23.42
N TRP A 323 -15.59 -17.95 22.43
CA TRP A 323 -15.74 -18.74 21.21
C TRP A 323 -14.45 -19.49 20.89
N THR A 324 -14.60 -20.64 20.24
CA THR A 324 -13.49 -21.47 19.76
C THR A 324 -13.93 -22.24 18.53
N LYS A 325 -12.99 -22.75 17.75
CA LYS A 325 -13.25 -23.68 16.65
C LYS A 325 -12.56 -25.01 16.95
N ILE A 326 -13.32 -26.10 16.95
CA ILE A 326 -12.80 -27.44 17.17
C ILE A 326 -13.22 -28.39 16.04
N PRO A 327 -12.42 -29.42 15.72
CA PRO A 327 -12.81 -30.44 14.76
C PRO A 327 -13.91 -31.35 15.32
N ILE A 328 -15.07 -31.35 14.68
CA ILE A 328 -16.17 -32.29 14.91
C ILE A 328 -16.33 -33.11 13.62
N ASN A 329 -16.26 -34.43 13.69
CA ASN A 329 -16.34 -35.33 12.53
C ASN A 329 -15.39 -34.97 11.36
N GLY A 330 -14.24 -34.37 11.66
CA GLY A 330 -13.26 -33.92 10.66
C GLY A 330 -13.49 -32.51 10.09
N GLN A 331 -14.56 -31.82 10.48
CA GLN A 331 -14.85 -30.45 10.06
C GLN A 331 -14.68 -29.46 11.22
N LEU A 332 -13.92 -28.38 10.99
CA LEU A 332 -13.77 -27.28 11.95
C LEU A 332 -15.13 -26.59 12.16
N THR A 333 -15.63 -26.65 13.39
CA THR A 333 -16.94 -26.10 13.77
C THR A 333 -16.75 -25.08 14.89
N GLU A 334 -17.36 -23.90 14.75
CA GLU A 334 -17.33 -22.86 15.78
C GLU A 334 -18.33 -23.20 16.91
N ILE A 335 -17.86 -23.12 18.15
CA ILE A 335 -18.65 -23.27 19.37
C ILE A 335 -18.56 -21.97 20.16
N ARG A 336 -19.72 -21.49 20.66
CA ARG A 336 -19.83 -20.33 21.54
C ARG A 336 -20.46 -20.71 22.87
N ILE A 337 -19.90 -20.18 23.95
CA ILE A 337 -20.45 -20.27 25.30
C ILE A 337 -20.49 -18.87 25.94
N ALA A 338 -21.37 -18.66 26.91
CA ALA A 338 -21.38 -17.41 27.68
C ALA A 338 -20.11 -17.32 28.56
N LYS A 339 -19.60 -16.09 28.77
CA LYS A 339 -18.33 -15.86 29.49
C LYS A 339 -18.32 -16.37 30.93
N ASP A 340 -19.48 -16.63 31.53
CA ASP A 340 -19.68 -17.15 32.88
C ASP A 340 -19.88 -18.67 32.97
N LYS A 341 -19.98 -19.40 31.85
CA LYS A 341 -20.38 -20.82 31.83
C LYS A 341 -19.24 -21.80 31.62
N GLY A 342 -19.33 -22.92 32.34
CA GLY A 342 -18.37 -24.03 32.30
C GLY A 342 -16.97 -23.65 32.80
N PHE A 343 -16.05 -24.61 32.77
CA PHE A 343 -14.69 -24.42 33.29
C PHE A 343 -13.92 -23.28 32.57
N ALA A 344 -14.13 -23.09 31.26
CA ALA A 344 -13.53 -21.97 30.53
C ALA A 344 -14.10 -20.62 30.97
N GLY A 345 -15.42 -20.52 31.19
CA GLY A 345 -16.06 -19.30 31.69
C GLY A 345 -15.70 -18.96 33.14
N MET A 346 -15.55 -19.97 33.99
CA MET A 346 -15.03 -19.79 35.36
C MET A 346 -13.65 -19.13 35.33
N VAL A 347 -12.71 -19.65 34.54
CA VAL A 347 -11.37 -19.05 34.37
C VAL A 347 -11.43 -17.67 33.71
N ALA A 348 -12.33 -17.45 32.74
CA ALA A 348 -12.51 -16.15 32.10
C ALA A 348 -13.13 -15.07 33.01
N THR A 349 -13.73 -15.49 34.12
CA THR A 349 -14.35 -14.61 35.12
C THR A 349 -13.45 -14.41 36.34
N SER A 350 -12.72 -15.44 36.77
CA SER A 350 -11.79 -15.36 37.91
C SER A 350 -10.43 -14.77 37.54
N GLY A 351 -9.94 -15.01 36.32
CA GLY A 351 -8.55 -14.75 35.94
C GLY A 351 -7.55 -15.74 36.57
N GLU A 352 -8.02 -16.80 37.23
CA GLU A 352 -7.22 -17.79 37.94
C GLU A 352 -7.25 -19.15 37.22
N PRO A 353 -6.13 -19.91 37.15
CA PRO A 353 -6.08 -21.19 36.48
C PRO A 353 -6.79 -22.28 37.29
N LEU A 354 -7.26 -23.31 36.58
CA LEU A 354 -8.12 -24.36 37.13
C LEU A 354 -7.67 -25.74 36.64
N LEU A 355 -7.27 -26.59 37.59
CA LEU A 355 -6.72 -27.93 37.40
C LEU A 355 -7.71 -28.97 37.93
N ILE A 356 -8.41 -29.67 37.04
CA ILE A 356 -9.38 -30.71 37.39
C ILE A 356 -8.77 -32.11 37.13
N PRO A 357 -8.52 -32.90 38.20
CA PRO A 357 -8.01 -34.25 38.06
C PRO A 357 -9.08 -35.21 37.53
N PHE A 358 -8.66 -36.42 37.16
CA PHE A 358 -9.57 -37.51 36.82
C PHE A 358 -10.45 -37.89 38.03
N ASP A 359 -11.78 -37.97 37.94
CA ASP A 359 -12.66 -37.81 36.77
C ASP A 359 -13.45 -36.49 36.84
N VAL A 360 -13.30 -35.63 35.82
CA VAL A 360 -14.05 -34.37 35.64
C VAL A 360 -15.56 -34.54 35.82
N TYR A 361 -16.15 -35.68 35.45
CA TYR A 361 -17.60 -35.88 35.57
C TYR A 361 -18.11 -35.96 37.02
N LYS A 362 -17.21 -36.06 38.00
CA LYS A 362 -17.53 -36.00 39.44
C LYS A 362 -17.59 -34.56 39.98
N ASP A 363 -17.07 -33.58 39.24
CA ASP A 363 -17.11 -32.17 39.63
C ASP A 363 -18.51 -31.58 39.41
N THR A 364 -18.97 -30.71 40.33
CA THR A 364 -20.29 -30.05 40.26
C THR A 364 -20.45 -29.11 39.07
N HIS A 365 -19.36 -28.56 38.54
CA HIS A 365 -19.35 -27.61 37.42
C HIS A 365 -19.26 -28.31 36.05
N SER A 366 -19.22 -29.65 36.02
CA SER A 366 -19.05 -30.47 34.81
C SER A 366 -20.24 -30.49 33.83
N VAL A 367 -21.33 -29.79 34.13
CA VAL A 367 -22.58 -29.79 33.33
C VAL A 367 -22.31 -29.39 31.87
N THR A 368 -21.63 -28.26 31.65
CA THR A 368 -21.29 -27.78 30.30
C THR A 368 -20.34 -28.74 29.55
N ALA A 369 -19.46 -29.44 30.27
CA ALA A 369 -18.58 -30.44 29.66
C ALA A 369 -19.39 -31.67 29.18
N LYS A 370 -20.32 -32.17 30.00
CA LYS A 370 -21.22 -33.29 29.65
C LYS A 370 -22.08 -32.97 28.43
N GLU A 371 -22.72 -31.80 28.41
CA GLU A 371 -23.53 -31.33 27.26
C GLU A 371 -22.71 -31.14 25.97
N THR A 372 -21.41 -30.85 26.08
CA THR A 372 -20.52 -30.66 24.91
C THR A 372 -19.97 -32.00 24.43
N ASP A 373 -19.57 -32.88 25.35
CA ASP A 373 -19.12 -34.24 25.07
C ASP A 373 -20.19 -35.06 24.33
N GLU A 374 -21.45 -35.01 24.80
CA GLU A 374 -22.61 -35.68 24.18
C GLU A 374 -22.83 -35.22 22.73
N LYS A 375 -22.72 -33.91 22.46
CA LYS A 375 -22.88 -33.35 21.10
C LYS A 375 -21.69 -33.63 20.17
N THR A 376 -20.49 -33.76 20.72
CA THR A 376 -19.24 -33.88 19.95
C THR A 376 -18.76 -35.33 19.79
N GLY A 377 -19.43 -36.30 20.41
CA GLY A 377 -19.02 -37.71 20.41
C GLY A 377 -17.78 -37.98 21.27
N TYR A 378 -17.46 -37.09 22.21
CA TYR A 378 -16.20 -37.08 22.95
C TYR A 378 -16.41 -37.39 24.44
N ARG A 379 -15.33 -37.42 25.25
CA ARG A 379 -15.40 -37.60 26.70
C ARG A 379 -14.24 -36.89 27.40
N THR A 380 -14.58 -35.85 28.15
CA THR A 380 -13.66 -35.05 28.98
C THR A 380 -13.47 -35.73 30.34
N CYS A 381 -12.28 -36.30 30.56
CA CYS A 381 -11.87 -37.07 31.74
C CYS A 381 -10.99 -36.27 32.71
N SER A 382 -10.05 -35.46 32.20
CA SER A 382 -9.19 -34.56 32.97
C SER A 382 -9.03 -33.23 32.23
N LEU A 383 -8.84 -32.13 32.95
CA LEU A 383 -8.86 -30.80 32.35
C LEU A 383 -7.90 -29.84 33.06
N LEU A 384 -7.09 -29.11 32.28
CA LEU A 384 -6.30 -27.97 32.75
C LEU A 384 -6.73 -26.73 31.95
N CYS A 385 -7.34 -25.76 32.63
CA CYS A 385 -7.78 -24.49 32.06
C CYS A 385 -6.89 -23.35 32.57
N MET A 386 -6.46 -22.45 31.69
CA MET A 386 -5.60 -21.33 32.06
C MET A 386 -5.93 -20.04 31.33
N PRO A 387 -5.87 -18.87 32.00
CA PRO A 387 -6.07 -17.57 31.36
C PRO A 387 -4.89 -17.21 30.46
N VAL A 388 -5.17 -16.46 29.39
CA VAL A 388 -4.18 -15.84 28.51
C VAL A 388 -4.33 -14.33 28.59
N PHE A 389 -3.25 -13.63 28.95
CA PHE A 389 -3.20 -12.17 29.07
C PHE A 389 -2.31 -11.56 27.97
N ASN A 390 -2.60 -10.34 27.53
CA ASN A 390 -1.67 -9.55 26.70
C ASN A 390 -0.60 -8.86 27.58
N ALA A 391 0.33 -8.11 26.97
CA ALA A 391 1.38 -7.40 27.74
C ALA A 391 0.82 -6.26 28.61
N ASP A 392 -0.36 -5.75 28.27
CA ASP A 392 -1.12 -4.75 29.04
C ASP A 392 -1.93 -5.39 30.20
N ASN A 393 -1.76 -6.70 30.44
CA ASN A 393 -2.39 -7.50 31.49
C ASN A 393 -3.93 -7.62 31.36
N GLU A 394 -4.48 -7.41 30.16
CA GLU A 394 -5.87 -7.70 29.83
C GLU A 394 -6.06 -9.17 29.43
N LEU A 395 -7.15 -9.79 29.89
CA LEU A 395 -7.49 -11.16 29.52
C LEU A 395 -8.00 -11.20 28.08
N ILE A 396 -7.28 -11.91 27.20
CA ILE A 396 -7.61 -12.05 25.77
C ILE A 396 -8.19 -13.43 25.40
N GLY A 397 -8.00 -14.44 26.25
CA GLY A 397 -8.53 -15.79 26.03
C GLY A 397 -8.30 -16.75 27.19
N VAL A 398 -8.73 -18.00 27.00
CA VAL A 398 -8.55 -19.11 27.94
C VAL A 398 -8.11 -20.35 27.18
N THR A 399 -6.96 -20.92 27.53
CA THR A 399 -6.50 -22.21 27.00
C THR A 399 -7.03 -23.36 27.82
N GLN A 400 -7.26 -24.50 27.15
CA GLN A 400 -7.65 -25.76 27.76
C GLN A 400 -6.78 -26.89 27.21
N LEU A 401 -6.25 -27.72 28.10
CA LEU A 401 -5.69 -29.04 27.79
C LEU A 401 -6.64 -30.10 28.33
N ILE A 402 -7.06 -31.01 27.45
CA ILE A 402 -8.12 -31.98 27.67
C ILE A 402 -7.52 -33.38 27.57
N ASN A 403 -7.81 -34.20 28.58
CA ASN A 403 -7.39 -35.60 28.73
C ASN A 403 -5.86 -35.80 28.73
N LYS A 404 -5.27 -35.96 29.91
CA LYS A 404 -3.88 -36.43 30.05
C LYS A 404 -3.82 -37.88 29.55
N LYS A 405 -2.87 -38.19 28.67
CA LYS A 405 -2.66 -39.55 28.18
C LYS A 405 -1.83 -40.39 29.15
N LYS A 406 -2.33 -41.58 29.44
CA LYS A 406 -1.58 -42.64 30.11
C LYS A 406 -0.61 -43.30 29.12
N GLN A 407 0.60 -43.64 29.55
CA GLN A 407 1.57 -44.32 28.68
C GLN A 407 1.15 -45.77 28.41
N GLY A 408 1.19 -46.18 27.15
CA GLY A 408 0.83 -47.52 26.68
C GLY A 408 -0.07 -47.47 25.43
N ASP A 409 -0.15 -48.59 24.70
CA ASP A 409 -1.07 -48.73 23.57
C ASP A 409 -2.47 -49.09 24.06
N TYR A 410 -3.46 -48.27 23.67
CA TYR A 410 -4.86 -48.43 24.04
C TYR A 410 -5.76 -48.31 22.80
N PRO A 411 -6.90 -49.01 22.76
CA PRO A 411 -7.85 -48.85 21.67
C PRO A 411 -8.46 -47.44 21.67
N PRO A 412 -8.81 -46.89 20.49
CA PRO A 412 -9.45 -45.58 20.38
C PRO A 412 -10.80 -45.56 21.12
N TYR A 413 -11.17 -44.40 21.66
CA TYR A 413 -12.45 -44.23 22.36
C TYR A 413 -13.63 -44.46 21.42
N ASN A 414 -14.63 -45.20 21.90
CA ASN A 414 -15.91 -45.40 21.22
C ASN A 414 -17.02 -44.71 22.02
N HIS A 415 -17.69 -43.74 21.39
CA HIS A 415 -18.77 -42.97 22.00
C HIS A 415 -19.95 -43.82 22.47
N ALA A 416 -20.16 -45.02 21.91
CA ALA A 416 -21.17 -45.97 22.39
C ALA A 416 -21.00 -46.39 23.85
N ASN A 417 -19.82 -46.17 24.45
CA ASN A 417 -19.52 -46.47 25.85
C ASN A 417 -19.72 -45.26 26.78
N TRP A 418 -20.24 -44.12 26.29
CA TRP A 418 -20.54 -42.95 27.14
C TRP A 418 -21.58 -43.31 28.23
N PRO A 419 -21.41 -42.87 29.50
CA PRO A 419 -20.45 -41.89 30.01
C PRO A 419 -19.13 -42.49 30.57
N GLU A 420 -18.82 -43.76 30.32
CA GLU A 420 -17.61 -44.39 30.86
C GLU A 420 -16.32 -43.78 30.31
N ALA A 421 -15.33 -43.62 31.20
CA ALA A 421 -14.03 -43.06 30.86
C ALA A 421 -13.08 -44.16 30.31
N PRO A 422 -12.50 -43.98 29.11
CA PRO A 422 -11.55 -44.95 28.55
C PRO A 422 -10.23 -44.97 29.31
N GLU A 423 -9.59 -46.14 29.42
CA GLU A 423 -8.33 -46.35 30.18
C GLU A 423 -7.20 -45.39 29.80
N GLN A 424 -7.07 -45.05 28.51
CA GLN A 424 -6.07 -44.10 28.01
C GLN A 424 -6.14 -42.70 28.63
N TRP A 425 -7.31 -42.29 29.12
CA TRP A 425 -7.57 -40.96 29.70
C TRP A 425 -7.83 -41.01 31.20
N LYS A 426 -7.56 -42.14 31.87
CA LYS A 426 -7.58 -42.27 33.35
C LYS A 426 -6.26 -41.78 33.95
N ALA A 427 -5.91 -40.52 33.66
CA ALA A 427 -4.75 -39.82 34.20
C ALA A 427 -5.12 -38.35 34.47
N SER A 428 -4.29 -37.67 35.27
CA SER A 428 -4.51 -36.26 35.65
C SER A 428 -3.32 -35.41 35.21
N PHE A 429 -3.59 -34.15 34.86
CA PHE A 429 -2.54 -33.13 34.79
C PHE A 429 -2.00 -32.86 36.21
N ASN A 430 -0.73 -32.46 36.31
CA ASN A 430 -0.06 -32.16 37.58
C ASN A 430 0.36 -30.68 37.65
N ARG A 431 1.04 -30.29 38.74
CA ARG A 431 1.45 -28.90 38.96
C ARG A 431 2.64 -28.47 38.07
N ASN A 432 3.48 -29.40 37.65
CA ASN A 432 4.46 -29.13 36.60
C ASN A 432 3.76 -28.75 35.28
N ASP A 433 2.77 -29.53 34.85
CA ASP A 433 1.96 -29.23 33.64
C ASP A 433 1.32 -27.84 33.71
N LEU A 434 0.86 -27.42 34.90
CA LEU A 434 0.32 -26.10 35.18
C LEU A 434 1.38 -24.98 35.01
N GLU A 435 2.54 -25.07 35.65
CA GLU A 435 3.59 -24.04 35.54
C GLU A 435 4.20 -23.98 34.12
N PHE A 436 4.26 -25.10 33.42
CA PHE A 436 4.60 -25.15 31.99
C PHE A 436 3.60 -24.38 31.13
N MET A 437 2.31 -24.70 31.27
CA MET A 437 1.26 -24.07 30.49
C MET A 437 1.10 -22.58 30.84
N LYS A 438 1.49 -22.16 32.06
CA LYS A 438 1.64 -20.76 32.46
C LYS A 438 2.69 -20.02 31.64
N ALA A 439 3.91 -20.54 31.58
CA ALA A 439 5.00 -19.95 30.80
C ALA A 439 4.63 -19.89 29.30
N PHE A 440 3.96 -20.94 28.81
CA PHE A 440 3.46 -21.02 27.45
C PHE A 440 2.40 -19.94 27.15
N ASN A 441 1.39 -19.78 28.01
CA ASN A 441 0.33 -18.79 27.85
C ASN A 441 0.85 -17.35 27.84
N ILE A 442 1.81 -17.01 28.72
CA ILE A 442 2.42 -15.67 28.78
C ILE A 442 3.00 -15.30 27.41
N GLN A 443 3.76 -16.22 26.80
CA GLN A 443 4.42 -15.94 25.53
C GLN A 443 3.48 -16.02 24.32
N ALA A 444 2.43 -16.85 24.38
CA ALA A 444 1.33 -16.80 23.41
C ALA A 444 0.61 -15.45 23.43
N GLY A 445 0.42 -14.86 24.61
CA GLY A 445 -0.15 -13.52 24.79
C GLY A 445 0.68 -12.39 24.16
N VAL A 446 2.00 -12.41 24.37
CA VAL A 446 2.93 -11.47 23.73
C VAL A 446 2.96 -11.66 22.20
N ALA A 447 2.95 -12.90 21.71
CA ALA A 447 2.92 -13.19 20.28
C ALA A 447 1.63 -12.67 19.60
N LEU A 448 0.49 -12.79 20.28
CA LEU A 448 -0.81 -12.28 19.81
C LEU A 448 -0.81 -10.76 19.62
N GLN A 449 -0.25 -10.01 20.58
CA GLN A 449 -0.16 -8.56 20.50
C GLN A 449 0.78 -8.11 19.38
N ASN A 450 1.93 -8.77 19.24
CA ASN A 450 2.87 -8.49 18.15
C ASN A 450 2.26 -8.79 16.77
N ALA A 451 1.56 -9.91 16.59
CA ALA A 451 0.91 -10.25 15.33
C ALA A 451 -0.12 -9.19 14.90
N LYS A 452 -0.93 -8.68 15.84
CA LYS A 452 -1.88 -7.59 15.59
C LYS A 452 -1.19 -6.28 15.19
N LEU A 453 -0.07 -5.95 15.82
CA LEU A 453 0.74 -4.77 15.46
C LEU A 453 1.35 -4.92 14.06
N PHE A 454 1.90 -6.09 13.73
CA PHE A 454 2.44 -6.39 12.40
C PHE A 454 1.40 -6.25 11.30
N ASP A 455 0.18 -6.77 11.49
CA ASP A 455 -0.88 -6.62 10.48
C ASP A 455 -1.32 -5.15 10.34
N THR A 456 -1.43 -4.41 11.45
CA THR A 456 -1.71 -2.95 11.41
C THR A 456 -0.66 -2.18 10.61
N VAL A 457 0.63 -2.46 10.85
CA VAL A 457 1.75 -1.84 10.09
C VAL A 457 1.69 -2.21 8.61
N LYS A 458 1.35 -3.46 8.28
CA LYS A 458 1.20 -3.95 6.91
C LYS A 458 0.02 -3.29 6.19
N GLN A 459 -1.11 -3.10 6.87
CA GLN A 459 -2.27 -2.36 6.35
C GLN A 459 -1.90 -0.90 6.06
N GLU A 460 -1.20 -0.22 6.97
CA GLU A 460 -0.73 1.16 6.74
C GLU A 460 0.27 1.27 5.58
N GLN A 461 1.21 0.32 5.44
CA GLN A 461 2.11 0.27 4.28
C GLN A 461 1.37 0.06 2.96
N GLN A 462 0.32 -0.78 2.95
CA GLN A 462 -0.51 -0.99 1.77
C GLN A 462 -1.32 0.26 1.43
N ARG A 463 -1.93 0.90 2.44
CA ARG A 463 -2.65 2.18 2.31
C ARG A 463 -1.77 3.28 1.71
N GLN A 464 -0.51 3.39 2.14
CA GLN A 464 0.45 4.34 1.57
C GLN A 464 0.77 4.05 0.09
N LYS A 465 0.94 2.77 -0.30
CA LYS A 465 1.16 2.38 -1.71
C LYS A 465 -0.05 2.70 -2.59
N ASP A 466 -1.26 2.42 -2.09
CA ASP A 466 -2.49 2.65 -2.84
C ASP A 466 -2.77 4.16 -3.02
N ILE A 467 -2.45 4.99 -2.00
CA ILE A 467 -2.44 6.46 -2.13
C ILE A 467 -1.48 6.89 -3.24
N LEU A 468 -0.21 6.45 -3.22
CA LEU A 468 0.78 6.84 -4.23
C LEU A 468 0.40 6.43 -5.66
N ARG A 469 -0.29 5.30 -5.82
CA ARG A 469 -0.85 4.85 -7.10
C ARG A 469 -2.05 5.66 -7.58
N SER A 470 -2.86 6.18 -6.65
CA SER A 470 -4.03 7.01 -7.00
C SER A 470 -3.68 8.42 -7.46
N LEU A 471 -2.45 8.88 -7.22
CA LEU A 471 -1.98 10.20 -7.65
C LEU A 471 -1.74 10.23 -9.15
N THR A 472 -2.50 11.08 -9.86
CA THR A 472 -2.35 11.34 -11.30
C THR A 472 -1.00 11.98 -11.62
N ASN A 473 -0.51 12.86 -10.76
CA ASN A 473 0.76 13.57 -10.95
C ASN A 473 1.94 12.61 -10.69
N GLY A 474 3.04 12.77 -11.42
CA GLY A 474 4.26 12.01 -11.19
C GLY A 474 4.89 12.39 -9.87
N VAL A 475 5.13 11.42 -8.99
CA VAL A 475 5.76 11.65 -7.67
C VAL A 475 7.01 10.78 -7.55
N ILE A 476 8.12 11.41 -7.15
CA ILE A 476 9.41 10.76 -6.85
C ILE A 476 9.85 11.19 -5.45
N SER A 477 10.16 10.23 -4.58
CA SER A 477 10.71 10.48 -3.24
C SER A 477 12.18 10.06 -3.19
N THR A 478 13.03 10.89 -2.56
CA THR A 478 14.47 10.65 -2.45
C THR A 478 14.97 10.46 -1.03
N ASP A 479 16.18 9.94 -0.89
CA ASP A 479 17.00 10.03 0.32
C ASP A 479 17.69 11.39 0.46
N GLN A 480 18.43 11.55 1.57
CA GLN A 480 19.28 12.71 1.89
C GLN A 480 20.41 12.98 0.88
N LYS A 481 20.59 12.14 -0.14
CA LYS A 481 21.62 12.25 -1.20
C LYS A 481 21.00 12.37 -2.60
N GLY A 482 19.69 12.64 -2.69
CA GLY A 482 18.99 12.79 -3.96
C GLY A 482 18.74 11.49 -4.74
N LYS A 483 18.91 10.32 -4.10
CA LYS A 483 18.66 9.01 -4.72
C LYS A 483 17.20 8.58 -4.55
N VAL A 484 16.61 8.01 -5.59
CA VAL A 484 15.22 7.51 -5.57
C VAL A 484 15.04 6.44 -4.49
N ILE A 485 14.09 6.67 -3.58
CA ILE A 485 13.53 5.67 -2.67
C ILE A 485 12.27 5.05 -3.32
N ALA A 486 11.36 5.90 -3.79
CA ALA A 486 10.08 5.49 -4.34
C ALA A 486 9.65 6.39 -5.51
N THR A 487 8.82 5.84 -6.40
CA THR A 487 8.24 6.53 -7.56
C THR A 487 6.90 5.91 -7.91
N ASN A 488 5.93 6.69 -8.38
CA ASN A 488 4.64 6.18 -8.84
C ASN A 488 4.62 5.89 -10.35
N GLU A 489 3.54 5.26 -10.81
CA GLU A 489 3.37 4.84 -12.21
C GLU A 489 3.33 6.06 -13.16
N SER A 490 2.69 7.17 -12.75
CA SER A 490 2.70 8.43 -13.51
C SER A 490 4.10 9.02 -13.71
N ALA A 491 4.97 9.01 -12.69
CA ALA A 491 6.35 9.50 -12.83
C ALA A 491 7.17 8.63 -13.79
N ARG A 492 6.95 7.31 -13.80
CA ARG A 492 7.59 6.39 -14.78
C ARG A 492 7.15 6.71 -16.21
N HIS A 493 5.85 6.93 -16.41
CA HIS A 493 5.28 7.27 -17.71
C HIS A 493 5.81 8.63 -18.23
N LEU A 494 5.79 9.68 -17.40
CA LEU A 494 6.34 11.01 -17.74
C LEU A 494 7.82 10.95 -18.14
N LEU A 495 8.62 10.15 -17.42
CA LEU A 495 10.04 9.97 -17.71
C LEU A 495 10.32 9.02 -18.88
N GLY A 496 9.31 8.32 -19.41
CA GLY A 496 9.45 7.34 -20.50
C GLY A 496 10.22 6.09 -20.10
N ILE A 497 10.04 5.61 -18.87
CA ILE A 497 10.75 4.47 -18.28
C ILE A 497 9.83 3.23 -18.21
N SER A 498 10.37 2.04 -18.48
CA SER A 498 9.62 0.78 -18.42
C SER A 498 9.32 0.37 -16.97
N ASP A 499 8.18 -0.28 -16.74
CA ASP A 499 7.82 -0.76 -15.40
C ASP A 499 8.79 -1.82 -14.83
N THR A 500 9.54 -2.47 -15.71
CA THR A 500 10.60 -3.43 -15.40
C THR A 500 11.88 -2.80 -14.83
N ASP A 501 12.07 -1.49 -14.98
CA ASP A 501 13.34 -0.84 -14.69
C ASP A 501 13.47 -0.51 -13.20
N ILE A 502 14.56 -0.97 -12.59
CA ILE A 502 14.89 -0.64 -11.20
C ILE A 502 15.38 0.81 -11.16
N LEU A 503 14.56 1.67 -10.54
CA LEU A 503 14.87 3.09 -10.32
C LEU A 503 15.44 3.38 -8.93
N ALA A 504 15.15 2.53 -7.94
CA ALA A 504 15.63 2.69 -6.57
C ALA A 504 17.18 2.78 -6.53
N GLY A 505 17.69 3.80 -5.84
CA GLY A 505 19.12 4.05 -5.68
C GLY A 505 19.82 4.83 -6.81
N LYS A 506 19.14 5.11 -7.93
CA LYS A 506 19.62 6.04 -8.98
C LYS A 506 19.44 7.50 -8.54
N SER A 507 20.26 8.40 -9.06
CA SER A 507 20.13 9.85 -8.78
C SER A 507 18.92 10.43 -9.53
N VAL A 508 18.09 11.24 -8.88
CA VAL A 508 16.96 11.90 -9.56
C VAL A 508 17.44 12.91 -10.61
N SER A 509 18.60 13.55 -10.40
CA SER A 509 19.20 14.49 -11.36
C SER A 509 19.60 13.85 -12.70
N GLU A 510 19.80 12.53 -12.76
CA GLU A 510 20.05 11.82 -14.02
C GLU A 510 18.76 11.49 -14.79
N LEU A 511 17.64 11.42 -14.06
CA LEU A 511 16.32 11.03 -14.55
C LEU A 511 15.52 12.23 -15.07
N VAL A 512 15.41 13.30 -14.26
CA VAL A 512 14.64 14.49 -14.61
C VAL A 512 15.49 15.40 -15.50
N ARG A 513 15.30 15.30 -16.81
CA ARG A 513 16.00 16.11 -17.81
C ARG A 513 15.07 17.19 -18.35
N LEU A 514 15.45 18.45 -18.15
CA LEU A 514 14.70 19.59 -18.67
C LEU A 514 15.41 20.17 -19.90
N LYS A 515 14.64 20.66 -20.87
CA LYS A 515 15.18 21.39 -22.04
C LYS A 515 15.75 22.75 -21.63
N GLU A 516 15.10 23.39 -20.67
CA GLU A 516 15.37 24.72 -20.13
C GLU A 516 15.27 24.60 -18.59
N GLY A 517 16.20 25.19 -17.84
CA GLY A 517 16.30 25.03 -16.38
C GLY A 517 17.41 24.09 -15.91
N ASP A 518 17.82 24.24 -14.64
CA ASP A 518 18.91 23.47 -14.01
C ASP A 518 18.35 22.70 -12.80
N PHE A 519 17.78 21.52 -13.10
CA PHE A 519 17.15 20.66 -12.09
C PHE A 519 18.13 20.21 -10.99
N SER A 520 19.40 19.94 -11.35
CA SER A 520 20.43 19.52 -10.38
C SER A 520 20.63 20.57 -9.31
N ARG A 521 20.77 21.84 -9.71
CA ARG A 521 20.92 22.96 -8.77
C ARG A 521 19.68 23.16 -7.90
N TRP A 522 18.48 22.95 -8.41
CA TRP A 522 17.24 23.07 -7.63
C TRP A 522 17.12 21.93 -6.60
N LEU A 523 17.50 20.70 -6.98
CA LEU A 523 17.57 19.56 -6.08
C LEU A 523 18.59 19.77 -4.95
N ASP A 524 19.78 20.32 -5.25
CA ASP A 524 20.79 20.64 -4.24
C ASP A 524 20.29 21.67 -3.22
N LEU A 525 19.57 22.71 -3.68
CA LEU A 525 18.93 23.70 -2.80
C LEU A 525 17.84 23.07 -1.92
N ALA A 526 17.12 22.05 -2.39
CA ALA A 526 16.11 21.34 -1.60
C ALA A 526 16.72 20.35 -0.60
N LEU A 527 17.90 19.78 -0.90
CA LEU A 527 18.64 18.89 0.00
C LEU A 527 19.39 19.65 1.10
N SER A 528 19.69 20.94 0.90
CA SER A 528 20.37 21.80 1.88
C SER A 528 19.83 23.24 1.86
N PRO A 529 18.59 23.46 2.31
CA PRO A 529 17.95 24.77 2.31
C PRO A 529 18.58 25.69 3.35
N ASN A 530 18.97 26.90 2.93
CA ASN A 530 19.43 27.99 3.79
C ASN A 530 18.30 28.98 4.11
N TYR A 531 17.23 29.01 3.29
CA TYR A 531 16.09 29.91 3.44
C TYR A 531 14.75 29.16 3.37
N THR A 532 13.72 29.69 4.05
CA THR A 532 12.38 29.07 4.11
C THR A 532 11.74 28.80 2.75
N LYS A 533 12.10 29.57 1.70
CA LYS A 533 11.62 29.38 0.33
C LYS A 533 12.26 28.19 -0.40
N GLU A 534 13.36 27.64 0.09
CA GLU A 534 14.07 26.52 -0.55
C GLU A 534 13.49 25.15 -0.14
N TYR A 535 12.69 25.12 0.93
CA TYR A 535 11.90 23.96 1.37
C TYR A 535 10.69 23.64 0.47
N GLN A 536 10.18 24.63 -0.28
CA GLN A 536 9.04 24.50 -1.19
C GLN A 536 9.31 25.30 -2.46
N GLN A 537 9.79 24.61 -3.49
CA GLN A 537 10.16 25.22 -4.77
C GLN A 537 9.12 24.85 -5.83
N TYR A 538 8.73 25.83 -6.65
CA TYR A 538 7.74 25.66 -7.71
C TYR A 538 8.26 26.28 -9.02
N TYR A 539 8.34 25.45 -10.05
CA TYR A 539 8.83 25.79 -11.39
C TYR A 539 7.73 25.46 -12.40
N PRO A 540 6.88 26.44 -12.78
CA PRO A 540 5.84 26.22 -13.77
C PRO A 540 6.42 26.05 -15.17
N ASP A 541 5.65 25.40 -16.04
CA ASP A 541 5.88 25.34 -17.49
C ASP A 541 7.28 24.89 -17.96
N GLN A 542 7.83 23.87 -17.31
CA GLN A 542 9.11 23.28 -17.70
C GLN A 542 8.91 22.22 -18.80
N THR A 543 9.82 22.17 -19.77
CA THR A 543 9.78 21.12 -20.82
C THR A 543 10.63 19.93 -20.39
N LEU A 544 9.97 18.83 -20.01
CA LEU A 544 10.58 17.55 -19.69
C LEU A 544 11.00 16.82 -20.98
N LEU A 545 12.19 16.24 -20.96
CA LEU A 545 12.77 15.40 -22.01
C LEU A 545 12.78 13.93 -21.51
N PRO A 546 11.85 13.09 -21.95
CA PRO A 546 11.82 11.68 -21.55
C PRO A 546 13.09 10.92 -21.95
N LEU A 547 13.40 9.85 -21.21
CA LEU A 547 14.55 8.97 -21.49
C LEU A 547 14.29 7.97 -22.63
N GLY A 548 13.02 7.74 -22.98
CA GLY A 548 12.58 6.87 -24.08
C GLY A 548 12.10 7.64 -25.31
N ASN A 549 11.43 6.94 -26.24
CA ASN A 549 10.90 7.51 -27.50
C ASN A 549 9.61 8.35 -27.34
N LEU A 550 9.32 8.88 -26.15
CA LEU A 550 8.16 9.74 -25.94
C LEU A 550 8.48 11.18 -26.40
N PRO A 551 7.49 11.92 -26.95
CA PRO A 551 7.67 13.33 -27.27
C PRO A 551 7.94 14.16 -26.00
N PRO A 552 8.62 15.32 -26.09
CA PRO A 552 8.78 16.23 -24.97
C PRO A 552 7.43 16.63 -24.37
N GLN A 553 7.36 16.68 -23.04
CA GLN A 553 6.14 16.98 -22.28
C GLN A 553 6.30 18.32 -21.54
N SER A 554 5.22 19.08 -21.41
CA SER A 554 5.19 20.31 -20.60
C SER A 554 4.69 19.96 -19.21
N ILE A 555 5.45 20.29 -18.17
CA ILE A 555 5.14 19.96 -16.78
C ILE A 555 5.21 21.18 -15.86
N ASN A 556 4.36 21.22 -14.83
CA ASN A 556 4.68 21.99 -13.62
C ASN A 556 5.50 21.11 -12.68
N LEU A 557 6.63 21.63 -12.20
CA LEU A 557 7.56 20.91 -11.34
C LEU A 557 7.56 21.53 -9.94
N SER A 558 7.28 20.72 -8.92
CA SER A 558 7.45 21.10 -7.51
C SER A 558 8.55 20.26 -6.86
N ILE A 559 9.38 20.89 -6.03
CA ILE A 559 10.45 20.23 -5.28
C ILE A 559 10.30 20.64 -3.81
N ASN A 560 9.96 19.68 -2.96
CA ASN A 560 9.64 19.91 -1.55
C ASN A 560 10.57 19.10 -0.63
N SER A 561 11.20 19.75 0.35
CA SER A 561 12.08 19.09 1.32
C SER A 561 11.27 18.38 2.40
N MET A 562 11.60 17.11 2.67
CA MET A 562 11.03 16.33 3.77
C MET A 562 11.89 16.50 5.02
N ILE A 563 11.34 17.08 6.08
CA ILE A 563 12.04 17.43 7.32
C ILE A 563 11.88 16.32 8.36
N ASP A 564 12.86 16.14 9.26
CA ASP A 564 12.74 15.27 10.42
C ASP A 564 11.69 15.79 11.43
N VAL A 565 10.87 14.90 11.99
CA VAL A 565 9.86 15.27 13.01
C VAL A 565 10.54 15.67 14.32
N CYS A 566 11.75 15.16 14.59
CA CYS A 566 12.51 15.46 15.80
C CYS A 566 13.46 16.66 15.65
N ASP A 567 13.76 17.09 14.42
CA ASP A 567 14.77 18.11 14.11
C ASP A 567 14.37 18.90 12.86
N LEU A 568 13.91 20.13 13.05
CA LEU A 568 13.34 20.96 11.99
C LEU A 568 14.38 21.51 11.00
N ASP A 569 15.67 21.47 11.34
CA ASP A 569 16.76 21.90 10.45
C ASP A 569 17.33 20.74 9.62
N LYS A 570 16.85 19.50 9.86
CA LYS A 570 17.38 18.29 9.24
C LYS A 570 16.45 17.77 8.13
N VAL A 571 16.91 17.88 6.89
CA VAL A 571 16.25 17.28 5.72
C VAL A 571 16.55 15.79 5.65
N ASN A 572 15.49 14.97 5.61
CA ASN A 572 15.56 13.50 5.46
C ASN A 572 15.43 13.04 4.00
N GLY A 573 15.05 13.92 3.08
CA GLY A 573 14.98 13.65 1.65
C GLY A 573 14.17 14.73 0.92
N VAL A 574 13.91 14.53 -0.36
CA VAL A 574 13.14 15.45 -1.20
C VAL A 574 11.99 14.73 -1.89
N LEU A 575 10.85 15.39 -2.03
CA LEU A 575 9.70 14.97 -2.80
C LEU A 575 9.60 15.83 -4.06
N VAL A 576 9.78 15.20 -5.22
CA VAL A 576 9.65 15.83 -6.54
C VAL A 576 8.28 15.45 -7.10
N VAL A 577 7.49 16.45 -7.48
CA VAL A 577 6.16 16.29 -8.07
C VAL A 577 6.13 16.94 -9.45
N MET A 578 5.63 16.19 -10.44
CA MET A 578 5.53 16.58 -11.84
C MET A 578 4.08 16.47 -12.28
N GLU A 579 3.46 17.58 -12.64
CA GLU A 579 2.09 17.66 -13.14
C GLU A 579 2.12 17.85 -14.66
N ASP A 580 1.41 17.01 -15.43
CA ASP A 580 1.37 17.09 -16.88
C ASP A 580 0.39 18.18 -17.35
N ILE A 581 0.91 19.25 -17.94
CA ILE A 581 0.12 20.33 -18.54
C ILE A 581 0.15 20.29 -20.08
N THR A 582 0.69 19.22 -20.68
CA THR A 582 0.88 19.10 -22.13
C THR A 582 -0.44 19.25 -22.90
N GLY A 583 -1.52 18.62 -22.42
CA GLY A 583 -2.84 18.72 -23.03
C GLY A 583 -3.44 20.13 -22.96
N GLU A 584 -3.35 20.77 -21.79
CA GLU A 584 -3.83 22.14 -21.57
C GLU A 584 -3.11 23.14 -22.47
N LYS A 585 -1.78 23.02 -22.56
CA LYS A 585 -0.92 23.86 -23.40
C LYS A 585 -1.22 23.66 -24.88
N GLN A 586 -1.55 22.44 -25.32
CA GLN A 586 -1.99 22.16 -26.69
C GLN A 586 -3.35 22.81 -26.99
N VAL A 587 -4.35 22.67 -26.11
CA VAL A 587 -5.67 23.32 -26.28
C VAL A 587 -5.54 24.84 -26.35
N LYS A 588 -4.75 25.43 -25.45
CA LYS A 588 -4.47 26.87 -25.40
C LYS A 588 -3.80 27.38 -26.68
N ASN A 589 -2.76 26.69 -27.15
CA ASN A 589 -2.08 27.01 -28.41
C ASN A 589 -2.96 26.82 -29.66
N LEU A 590 -3.95 25.91 -29.61
CA LEU A 590 -4.94 25.77 -30.68
C LEU A 590 -5.94 26.94 -30.66
N MET A 591 -6.44 27.34 -29.49
CA MET A 591 -7.35 28.48 -29.37
C MET A 591 -6.71 29.78 -29.87
N TYR A 592 -5.46 30.05 -29.51
CA TYR A 592 -4.69 31.22 -29.94
C TYR A 592 -4.53 31.38 -31.47
N ARG A 593 -4.81 30.35 -32.27
CA ARG A 593 -4.80 30.43 -33.75
C ARG A 593 -6.07 31.01 -34.35
N TYR A 594 -7.16 31.10 -33.57
CA TYR A 594 -8.48 31.50 -34.05
C TYR A 594 -9.07 32.72 -33.31
N MET A 595 -8.49 33.10 -32.17
CA MET A 595 -8.94 34.22 -31.33
C MET A 595 -7.77 34.84 -30.55
N THR A 596 -7.95 36.04 -30.02
CA THR A 596 -6.91 36.72 -29.22
C THR A 596 -6.63 35.96 -27.91
N PRO A 597 -5.44 36.16 -27.29
CA PRO A 597 -5.12 35.54 -26.01
C PRO A 597 -6.15 35.84 -24.92
N GLU A 598 -6.68 37.07 -24.83
CA GLU A 598 -7.68 37.40 -23.79
C GLU A 598 -8.99 36.63 -23.99
N VAL A 599 -9.43 36.45 -25.23
CA VAL A 599 -10.66 35.68 -25.55
C VAL A 599 -10.45 34.21 -25.21
N ALA A 600 -9.31 33.62 -25.56
CA ALA A 600 -8.98 32.23 -25.23
C ALA A 600 -8.88 31.99 -23.71
N GLU A 601 -8.22 32.88 -22.97
CA GLU A 601 -8.12 32.79 -21.50
C GLU A 601 -9.50 32.92 -20.83
N GLN A 602 -10.39 33.78 -21.35
CA GLN A 602 -11.78 33.88 -20.87
C GLN A 602 -12.56 32.57 -21.08
N LEU A 603 -12.39 31.88 -22.22
CA LEU A 603 -13.03 30.58 -22.45
C LEU A 603 -12.47 29.52 -21.50
N LEU A 604 -11.15 29.41 -21.39
CA LEU A 604 -10.49 28.44 -20.50
C LEU A 604 -10.93 28.65 -19.04
N ALA A 605 -10.98 29.90 -18.57
CA ALA A 605 -11.43 30.24 -17.22
C ALA A 605 -12.93 29.99 -16.99
N SER A 606 -13.77 30.06 -18.04
CA SER A 606 -15.22 29.83 -17.92
C SER A 606 -15.61 28.35 -17.75
N GLY A 607 -14.72 27.41 -18.12
CA GLY A 607 -15.00 25.97 -18.12
C GLY A 607 -16.09 25.53 -19.12
N ASP A 608 -16.53 26.44 -19.99
CA ASP A 608 -17.69 26.26 -20.84
C ASP A 608 -17.32 25.51 -22.13
N THR A 609 -17.52 24.19 -22.12
CA THR A 609 -17.15 23.30 -23.24
C THR A 609 -17.90 23.56 -24.56
N GLY A 610 -18.86 24.50 -24.59
CA GLY A 610 -19.58 24.89 -25.80
C GLY A 610 -20.39 23.77 -26.46
N LEU A 611 -20.63 22.66 -25.73
CA LEU A 611 -21.35 21.47 -26.17
C LEU A 611 -22.87 21.74 -26.20
N GLY A 612 -23.27 22.57 -27.16
CA GLY A 612 -24.62 23.09 -27.32
C GLY A 612 -24.56 24.58 -27.62
N GLY A 613 -25.11 24.99 -28.76
CA GLY A 613 -25.07 26.39 -29.20
C GLY A 613 -25.86 27.31 -28.26
N LYS A 614 -25.24 28.42 -27.86
CA LYS A 614 -25.83 29.47 -27.03
C LYS A 614 -26.32 30.62 -27.89
N ARG A 615 -27.44 31.23 -27.51
CA ARG A 615 -27.89 32.50 -28.13
C ARG A 615 -27.00 33.63 -27.62
N GLN A 616 -26.38 34.36 -28.54
CA GLN A 616 -25.52 35.51 -28.26
C GLN A 616 -25.83 36.64 -29.24
N GLN A 617 -25.74 37.89 -28.74
CA GLN A 617 -25.71 39.07 -29.59
C GLN A 617 -24.31 39.20 -30.17
N VAL A 618 -24.21 39.23 -31.50
CA VAL A 618 -22.92 39.29 -32.20
C VAL A 618 -22.98 40.27 -33.36
N SER A 619 -21.82 40.67 -33.87
CA SER A 619 -21.70 41.22 -35.21
C SER A 619 -20.91 40.24 -36.07
N VAL A 620 -21.47 39.91 -37.23
CA VAL A 620 -20.82 39.04 -38.22
C VAL A 620 -20.32 39.89 -39.37
N LEU A 621 -19.05 39.73 -39.70
CA LEU A 621 -18.36 40.34 -40.83
C LEU A 621 -18.05 39.24 -41.85
N PHE A 622 -18.47 39.45 -43.09
CA PHE A 622 -17.97 38.72 -44.26
C PHE A 622 -17.10 39.65 -45.11
N SER A 623 -16.01 39.13 -45.65
CA SER A 623 -15.18 39.81 -46.67
C SER A 623 -14.86 38.82 -47.81
N ASP A 624 -14.94 39.27 -49.07
CA ASP A 624 -14.84 38.46 -50.30
C ASP A 624 -13.98 39.18 -51.37
N ILE A 625 -13.14 38.46 -52.13
CA ILE A 625 -12.28 39.08 -53.14
C ILE A 625 -13.04 39.29 -54.45
N ARG A 626 -13.19 40.56 -54.83
CA ARG A 626 -13.86 40.96 -56.07
C ARG A 626 -13.09 40.51 -57.30
N SER A 627 -13.82 39.80 -58.16
CA SER A 627 -13.30 39.24 -59.41
C SER A 627 -12.13 38.25 -59.20
N TYR A 628 -12.14 37.51 -58.09
CA TYR A 628 -11.12 36.52 -57.74
C TYR A 628 -10.74 35.59 -58.92
N THR A 629 -11.70 35.04 -59.66
CA THR A 629 -11.43 34.18 -60.83
C THR A 629 -10.54 34.88 -61.87
N THR A 630 -10.83 36.15 -62.20
CA THR A 630 -10.03 36.95 -63.14
C THR A 630 -8.68 37.37 -62.55
N LEU A 631 -8.58 37.51 -61.23
CA LEU A 631 -7.31 37.75 -60.53
C LEU A 631 -6.38 36.53 -60.60
N THR A 632 -6.93 35.32 -60.52
CA THR A 632 -6.17 34.05 -60.48
C THR A 632 -6.02 33.34 -61.83
N GLU A 633 -6.77 33.72 -62.85
CA GLU A 633 -6.85 33.03 -64.16
C GLU A 633 -5.50 32.84 -64.88
N GLY A 634 -4.48 33.64 -64.52
CA GLY A 634 -3.12 33.56 -65.05
C GLY A 634 -2.03 33.32 -64.01
N MET A 635 -2.37 32.77 -62.83
CA MET A 635 -1.43 32.47 -61.73
C MET A 635 -1.29 30.95 -61.55
N GLU A 636 -0.10 30.48 -61.17
CA GLU A 636 0.08 29.08 -60.75
C GLU A 636 -0.54 28.85 -59.35
N ALA A 637 -0.92 27.60 -59.04
CA ALA A 637 -1.66 27.28 -57.82
C ALA A 637 -0.91 27.67 -56.53
N GLU A 638 0.41 27.50 -56.52
CA GLU A 638 1.31 27.89 -55.43
C GLU A 638 1.35 29.41 -55.24
N GLU A 639 1.28 30.19 -56.33
CA GLU A 639 1.23 31.67 -56.27
C GLU A 639 -0.11 32.15 -55.73
N VAL A 640 -1.21 31.47 -56.10
CA VAL A 640 -2.56 31.76 -55.56
C VAL A 640 -2.60 31.51 -54.06
N VAL A 641 -2.06 30.37 -53.58
CA VAL A 641 -1.98 30.07 -52.15
C VAL A 641 -1.10 31.09 -51.42
N THR A 642 0.05 31.47 -52.00
CA THR A 642 0.93 32.49 -51.40
C THR A 642 0.23 33.84 -51.26
N MET A 643 -0.42 34.31 -52.34
CA MET A 643 -1.23 35.53 -52.33
C MET A 643 -2.36 35.49 -51.30
N LEU A 644 -3.08 34.36 -51.20
CA LEU A 644 -4.17 34.21 -50.23
C LEU A 644 -3.65 34.25 -48.79
N ASN A 645 -2.53 33.59 -48.49
CA ASN A 645 -1.94 33.63 -47.16
C ASN A 645 -1.47 35.05 -46.78
N GLU A 646 -0.78 35.76 -47.69
CA GLU A 646 -0.37 37.16 -47.49
C GLU A 646 -1.58 38.08 -47.25
N TYR A 647 -2.65 37.92 -48.03
CA TYR A 647 -3.88 38.68 -47.88
C TYR A 647 -4.61 38.34 -46.57
N PHE A 648 -4.75 37.06 -46.23
CA PHE A 648 -5.46 36.63 -45.03
C PHE A 648 -4.72 37.06 -43.76
N GLU A 649 -3.38 37.05 -43.74
CA GLU A 649 -2.60 37.57 -42.61
C GLU A 649 -3.02 39.00 -42.29
N GLU A 650 -2.96 39.92 -43.27
CA GLU A 650 -3.34 41.33 -43.10
C GLU A 650 -4.82 41.53 -42.68
N MET A 651 -5.73 40.73 -43.22
CA MET A 651 -7.15 40.85 -42.86
C MET A 651 -7.44 40.29 -41.46
N VAL A 652 -6.85 39.16 -41.10
CA VAL A 652 -7.06 38.49 -39.80
C VAL A 652 -6.42 39.28 -38.66
N ASP A 653 -5.28 39.91 -38.91
CA ASP A 653 -4.66 40.88 -37.99
C ASP A 653 -5.65 42.01 -37.61
N ALA A 654 -6.37 42.55 -38.60
CA ALA A 654 -7.41 43.55 -38.38
C ALA A 654 -8.65 42.99 -37.66
N VAL A 655 -8.95 41.68 -37.76
CA VAL A 655 -9.99 41.01 -36.94
C VAL A 655 -9.54 40.94 -35.49
N PHE A 656 -8.34 40.40 -35.25
CA PHE A 656 -7.82 40.15 -33.90
C PHE A 656 -7.53 41.44 -33.14
N ARG A 657 -7.02 42.49 -33.78
CA ARG A 657 -6.79 43.80 -33.16
C ARG A 657 -8.04 44.39 -32.51
N TYR A 658 -9.21 44.14 -33.10
CA TYR A 658 -10.51 44.58 -32.57
C TYR A 658 -11.30 43.44 -31.90
N LYS A 659 -10.61 42.42 -31.35
CA LYS A 659 -11.20 41.33 -30.55
C LYS A 659 -12.25 40.50 -31.29
N GLY A 660 -12.17 40.44 -32.61
CA GLY A 660 -12.95 39.49 -33.40
C GLY A 660 -12.36 38.09 -33.31
N THR A 661 -13.20 37.09 -33.52
CA THR A 661 -12.82 35.69 -33.70
C THR A 661 -12.91 35.36 -35.20
N LEU A 662 -11.91 34.69 -35.74
CA LEU A 662 -11.98 34.14 -37.09
C LEU A 662 -12.81 32.84 -37.05
N ASP A 663 -13.98 32.83 -37.70
CA ASP A 663 -14.88 31.66 -37.73
C ASP A 663 -14.41 30.64 -38.77
N LYS A 664 -14.21 31.08 -40.03
CA LYS A 664 -13.56 30.28 -41.09
C LYS A 664 -13.19 31.09 -42.34
N TYR A 665 -12.27 30.53 -43.11
CA TYR A 665 -12.08 30.86 -44.52
C TYR A 665 -13.10 30.10 -45.39
N ILE A 666 -13.58 30.74 -46.46
CA ILE A 666 -14.58 30.22 -47.41
C ILE A 666 -14.06 30.49 -48.83
N GLY A 667 -13.07 29.71 -49.26
CA GLY A 667 -12.34 29.99 -50.50
C GLY A 667 -11.45 31.22 -50.33
N ASP A 668 -11.70 32.27 -51.11
CA ASP A 668 -11.07 33.58 -51.02
C ASP A 668 -11.78 34.54 -50.03
N ALA A 669 -12.96 34.16 -49.55
CA ALA A 669 -13.68 34.91 -48.52
C ALA A 669 -13.27 34.51 -47.09
N LEU A 670 -13.52 35.39 -46.12
CA LEU A 670 -13.41 35.12 -44.69
C LEU A 670 -14.69 35.51 -43.94
N MET A 671 -14.99 34.77 -42.87
CA MET A 671 -16.05 35.07 -41.92
C MET A 671 -15.43 35.33 -40.55
N ALA A 672 -15.72 36.49 -39.97
CA ALA A 672 -15.32 36.87 -38.62
C ALA A 672 -16.55 37.21 -37.76
N VAL A 673 -16.47 36.91 -36.46
CA VAL A 673 -17.56 37.14 -35.50
C VAL A 673 -17.03 37.90 -34.28
N PHE A 674 -17.75 38.95 -33.91
CA PHE A 674 -17.46 39.81 -32.75
C PHE A 674 -18.55 39.59 -31.71
N GLY A 675 -18.18 39.33 -30.44
CA GLY A 675 -19.13 38.95 -29.38
C GLY A 675 -19.41 37.45 -29.26
N SER A 676 -18.67 36.62 -29.98
CA SER A 676 -18.62 35.17 -29.82
C SER A 676 -17.18 34.67 -30.06
N PRO A 677 -16.72 33.62 -29.35
CA PRO A 677 -17.48 32.86 -28.34
C PRO A 677 -17.59 33.58 -26.99
N ALA A 678 -16.65 34.47 -26.66
CA ALA A 678 -16.76 35.36 -25.50
C ALA A 678 -17.65 36.59 -25.83
N PRO A 679 -18.54 37.02 -24.92
CA PRO A 679 -19.41 38.17 -25.15
C PRO A 679 -18.60 39.48 -25.19
N LEU A 680 -18.96 40.38 -26.11
CA LEU A 680 -18.30 41.67 -26.32
C LEU A 680 -19.36 42.76 -26.45
N GLU A 681 -19.49 43.64 -25.45
CA GLU A 681 -20.58 44.63 -25.38
C GLU A 681 -20.59 45.59 -26.58
N ASN A 682 -19.41 46.03 -27.03
CA ASN A 682 -19.23 46.93 -28.18
C ASN A 682 -18.99 46.19 -29.50
N HIS A 683 -19.52 44.97 -29.67
CA HIS A 683 -19.33 44.14 -30.86
C HIS A 683 -19.61 44.83 -32.23
N PRO A 684 -20.61 45.72 -32.39
CA PRO A 684 -20.82 46.38 -33.68
C PRO A 684 -19.73 47.40 -34.00
N LEU A 685 -19.25 48.13 -32.99
CA LEU A 685 -18.16 49.08 -33.14
C LEU A 685 -16.87 48.37 -33.54
N CYS A 686 -16.52 47.30 -32.83
CA CYS A 686 -15.33 46.50 -33.14
C CYS A 686 -15.35 45.90 -34.56
N ALA A 687 -16.50 45.39 -35.01
CA ALA A 687 -16.66 44.91 -36.38
C ALA A 687 -16.46 46.02 -37.42
N MET A 688 -17.02 47.22 -37.18
CA MET A 688 -16.87 48.38 -38.06
C MET A 688 -15.43 48.92 -38.07
N GLN A 689 -14.76 48.95 -36.92
CA GLN A 689 -13.34 49.33 -36.81
C GLN A 689 -12.45 48.34 -37.58
N SER A 690 -12.68 47.04 -37.40
CA SER A 690 -11.99 45.98 -38.12
C SER A 690 -12.10 46.13 -39.64
N ALA A 691 -13.32 46.34 -40.17
CA ALA A 691 -13.51 46.54 -41.61
C ALA A 691 -12.86 47.83 -42.15
N VAL A 692 -12.84 48.91 -41.37
CA VAL A 692 -12.14 50.15 -41.77
C VAL A 692 -10.61 49.95 -41.74
N GLU A 693 -10.07 49.19 -40.79
CA GLU A 693 -8.64 48.82 -40.81
C GLU A 693 -8.30 47.85 -41.94
N MET A 694 -9.15 46.86 -42.25
CA MET A 694 -9.00 45.99 -43.43
C MET A 694 -8.87 46.82 -44.71
N ARG A 695 -9.72 47.83 -44.91
CA ARG A 695 -9.64 48.77 -46.04
C ARG A 695 -8.28 49.51 -46.07
N GLN A 696 -7.78 49.95 -44.92
CA GLN A 696 -6.49 50.65 -44.82
C GLN A 696 -5.30 49.72 -45.12
N ARG A 697 -5.25 48.53 -44.52
CA ARG A 697 -4.22 47.51 -44.75
C ARG A 697 -4.21 47.03 -46.20
N LEU A 698 -5.39 46.75 -46.77
CA LEU A 698 -5.53 46.37 -48.18
C LEU A 698 -5.01 47.45 -49.13
N LYS A 699 -5.15 48.74 -48.78
CA LYS A 699 -4.57 49.83 -49.58
C LYS A 699 -3.03 49.73 -49.59
N ILE A 700 -2.40 49.58 -48.43
CA ILE A 700 -0.94 49.44 -48.29
C ILE A 700 -0.45 48.18 -49.03
N PHE A 701 -1.10 47.04 -48.78
CA PHE A 701 -0.80 45.78 -49.47
C PHE A 701 -0.89 45.92 -51.00
N ASN A 702 -1.88 46.65 -51.51
CA ASN A 702 -2.00 46.91 -52.94
C ASN A 702 -0.93 47.85 -53.50
N GLU A 703 -0.45 48.83 -52.73
CA GLU A 703 0.66 49.69 -53.15
C GLU A 703 1.93 48.84 -53.41
N GLU A 704 2.21 47.84 -52.57
CA GLU A 704 3.29 46.87 -52.77
C GLU A 704 3.03 45.92 -53.95
N ARG A 705 1.82 45.38 -54.09
CA ARG A 705 1.45 44.50 -55.22
C ARG A 705 1.62 45.21 -56.57
N VAL A 706 1.15 46.46 -56.68
CA VAL A 706 1.29 47.25 -57.90
C VAL A 706 2.75 47.57 -58.20
N ALA A 707 3.58 47.86 -57.19
CA ALA A 707 5.03 48.00 -57.35
C ALA A 707 5.71 46.71 -57.87
N GLN A 708 5.16 45.53 -57.55
CA GLN A 708 5.58 44.22 -58.06
C GLN A 708 4.94 43.86 -59.42
N ASN A 709 4.24 44.77 -60.10
CA ASN A 709 3.44 44.53 -61.31
C ASN A 709 2.31 43.47 -61.17
N LYS A 710 1.88 43.18 -59.94
CA LYS A 710 0.73 42.31 -59.65
C LYS A 710 -0.56 43.13 -59.71
N MET A 711 -1.67 42.49 -60.08
CA MET A 711 -2.99 43.14 -60.04
C MET A 711 -3.40 43.46 -58.60
N ALA A 712 -3.98 44.64 -58.39
CA ALA A 712 -4.52 45.08 -57.12
C ALA A 712 -5.81 44.32 -56.75
N ILE A 713 -5.86 43.83 -55.52
CA ILE A 713 -6.99 43.12 -54.92
C ILE A 713 -8.06 44.13 -54.51
N LYS A 714 -9.32 43.83 -54.80
CA LYS A 714 -10.48 44.58 -54.30
C LYS A 714 -11.32 43.64 -53.45
N ILE A 715 -11.91 44.14 -52.38
CA ILE A 715 -12.78 43.35 -51.51
C ILE A 715 -14.20 43.94 -51.50
N GLY A 716 -15.17 43.10 -51.16
CA GLY A 716 -16.47 43.56 -50.67
C GLY A 716 -16.70 43.00 -49.27
N MET A 717 -17.29 43.80 -48.40
CA MET A 717 -17.51 43.48 -47.00
C MET A 717 -18.96 43.74 -46.60
N GLY A 718 -19.48 42.87 -45.73
CA GLY A 718 -20.84 42.94 -45.20
C GLY A 718 -20.86 42.75 -43.70
N ILE A 719 -21.45 43.70 -42.94
CA ILE A 719 -21.61 43.60 -41.49
C ILE A 719 -23.07 43.66 -41.07
N HIS A 720 -23.51 42.66 -40.32
CA HIS A 720 -24.82 42.66 -39.66
C HIS A 720 -24.69 42.28 -38.19
N SER A 721 -25.53 42.89 -37.35
CA SER A 721 -25.61 42.63 -35.91
C SER A 721 -26.99 42.07 -35.57
N ASP A 722 -27.02 40.88 -34.97
CA ASP A 722 -28.25 40.13 -34.66
C ASP A 722 -27.99 39.11 -33.55
N GLU A 723 -29.06 38.48 -33.06
CA GLU A 723 -28.95 37.29 -32.22
C GLU A 723 -28.66 36.05 -33.08
N VAL A 724 -27.56 35.36 -32.78
CA VAL A 724 -27.17 34.09 -33.43
C VAL A 724 -27.06 32.97 -32.41
N VAL A 725 -27.05 31.74 -32.87
CA VAL A 725 -26.67 30.57 -32.06
C VAL A 725 -25.20 30.26 -32.36
N SER A 726 -24.33 30.44 -31.38
CA SER A 726 -22.89 30.12 -31.48
C SER A 726 -22.52 28.96 -30.57
N GLY A 727 -21.69 28.05 -31.06
CA GLY A 727 -21.16 26.93 -30.27
C GLY A 727 -20.54 25.85 -31.14
N ASN A 728 -20.17 24.73 -30.54
CA ASN A 728 -19.65 23.58 -31.27
C ASN A 728 -20.79 22.91 -32.06
N ILE A 729 -20.76 23.05 -33.38
CA ILE A 729 -21.77 22.55 -34.31
C ILE A 729 -21.11 21.60 -35.30
N GLY A 730 -21.73 20.44 -35.54
CA GLY A 730 -21.19 19.43 -36.45
C GLY A 730 -21.66 18.02 -36.11
N SER A 731 -20.80 17.05 -36.40
CA SER A 731 -20.98 15.64 -36.03
C SER A 731 -20.00 15.23 -34.93
N SER A 732 -20.27 14.15 -34.21
CA SER A 732 -19.35 13.62 -33.18
C SER A 732 -17.93 13.30 -33.68
N LYS A 733 -17.71 13.23 -35.01
CA LYS A 733 -16.39 13.03 -35.63
C LYS A 733 -15.72 14.33 -36.12
N ARG A 734 -16.47 15.42 -36.23
CA ARG A 734 -16.02 16.75 -36.68
C ARG A 734 -17.00 17.79 -36.17
N MET A 735 -16.61 18.47 -35.10
CA MET A 735 -17.28 19.63 -34.53
C MET A 735 -16.50 20.88 -34.92
N GLU A 736 -17.18 21.94 -35.31
CA GLU A 736 -16.60 23.26 -35.57
C GLU A 736 -17.29 24.28 -34.67
N LEU A 737 -16.51 25.10 -33.97
CA LEU A 737 -17.03 26.27 -33.27
C LEU A 737 -17.44 27.30 -34.32
N THR A 738 -18.73 27.59 -34.46
CA THR A 738 -19.23 28.49 -35.51
C THR A 738 -20.56 29.13 -35.12
N SER A 739 -20.85 30.29 -35.71
CA SER A 739 -22.14 30.98 -35.54
C SER A 739 -23.14 30.61 -36.64
N ILE A 740 -24.36 30.24 -36.25
CA ILE A 740 -25.49 30.00 -37.17
C ILE A 740 -26.71 30.84 -36.83
N GLY A 741 -27.44 31.26 -37.86
CA GLY A 741 -28.70 31.97 -37.71
C GLY A 741 -29.06 32.82 -38.92
N ASP A 742 -30.24 33.41 -38.85
CA ASP A 742 -30.75 34.37 -39.83
C ASP A 742 -29.82 35.59 -40.01
N GLY A 743 -29.20 36.05 -38.91
CA GLY A 743 -28.27 37.17 -38.92
C GLY A 743 -26.99 36.89 -39.71
N VAL A 744 -26.40 35.70 -39.55
CA VAL A 744 -25.22 35.25 -40.33
C VAL A 744 -25.52 35.25 -41.82
N ASN A 745 -26.68 34.70 -42.20
CA ASN A 745 -27.16 34.68 -43.59
C ASN A 745 -27.40 36.09 -44.15
N LEU A 746 -27.80 37.06 -43.32
CA LEU A 746 -27.96 38.45 -43.75
C LEU A 746 -26.61 39.14 -43.92
N ALA A 747 -25.63 38.96 -43.03
CA ALA A 747 -24.28 39.52 -43.19
C ALA A 747 -23.63 39.11 -44.52
N SER A 748 -23.68 37.82 -44.86
CA SER A 748 -23.18 37.30 -46.16
C SER A 748 -23.92 37.89 -47.36
N ARG A 749 -25.23 38.20 -47.25
CA ARG A 749 -25.98 38.87 -48.32
C ARG A 749 -25.63 40.35 -48.44
N LEU A 750 -25.28 41.03 -47.34
CA LEU A 750 -24.84 42.43 -47.37
C LEU A 750 -23.47 42.57 -48.03
N GLU A 751 -22.58 41.59 -47.81
CA GLU A 751 -21.32 41.48 -48.56
C GLU A 751 -21.64 41.45 -50.06
N GLY A 752 -22.41 40.46 -50.54
CA GLY A 752 -22.73 40.35 -51.97
C GLY A 752 -23.46 41.59 -52.53
N THR A 753 -24.26 42.25 -51.69
CA THR A 753 -24.96 43.50 -52.04
C THR A 753 -23.99 44.65 -52.33
N SER A 754 -22.83 44.73 -51.66
CA SER A 754 -21.83 45.77 -51.93
C SER A 754 -21.36 45.79 -53.39
N LYS A 755 -21.28 44.63 -54.06
CA LYS A 755 -20.98 44.49 -55.51
C LYS A 755 -21.98 45.23 -56.40
N GLN A 756 -23.26 45.19 -56.03
CA GLN A 756 -24.37 45.77 -56.78
C GLN A 756 -24.38 47.30 -56.66
N TYR A 757 -24.20 47.84 -55.45
CA TYR A 757 -24.05 49.29 -55.20
C TYR A 757 -22.67 49.83 -55.56
N GLY A 758 -21.69 48.97 -55.82
CA GLY A 758 -20.32 49.35 -56.19
C GLY A 758 -19.50 49.89 -55.03
N THR A 759 -19.85 49.51 -53.80
CA THR A 759 -19.15 49.86 -52.57
C THR A 759 -18.29 48.69 -52.11
N ASP A 760 -17.35 48.95 -51.20
CA ASP A 760 -16.48 47.91 -50.60
C ASP A 760 -16.96 47.48 -49.21
N LEU A 761 -17.82 48.24 -48.54
CA LEU A 761 -18.32 47.95 -47.20
C LEU A 761 -19.78 48.35 -47.04
N VAL A 762 -20.64 47.39 -46.72
CA VAL A 762 -22.07 47.60 -46.41
C VAL A 762 -22.38 47.14 -44.98
N ILE A 763 -23.01 48.02 -44.21
CA ILE A 763 -23.48 47.73 -42.85
C ILE A 763 -25.01 47.79 -42.77
N SER A 764 -25.59 46.95 -41.93
CA SER A 764 -27.03 46.98 -41.63
C SER A 764 -27.43 48.09 -40.67
N ASP A 765 -28.72 48.46 -40.69
CA ASP A 765 -29.32 49.36 -39.69
C ASP A 765 -29.01 48.95 -38.23
N ASN A 766 -29.16 47.68 -37.86
CA ASN A 766 -28.84 47.17 -36.52
C ASN A 766 -27.38 47.46 -36.10
N THR A 767 -26.44 47.44 -37.05
CA THR A 767 -25.02 47.73 -36.81
C THR A 767 -24.76 49.25 -36.71
N TYR A 768 -25.47 50.03 -37.52
CA TYR A 768 -25.33 51.48 -37.64
C TYR A 768 -25.96 52.25 -36.48
N GLN A 769 -27.22 51.98 -36.14
CA GLN A 769 -28.02 52.79 -35.22
C GLN A 769 -27.36 53.06 -33.85
N PRO A 770 -26.68 52.09 -33.19
CA PRO A 770 -26.05 52.35 -31.89
C PRO A 770 -24.86 53.32 -31.93
N TYR A 771 -24.28 53.57 -33.11
CA TYR A 771 -23.06 54.36 -33.29
C TYR A 771 -23.20 55.48 -34.35
N LYS A 772 -24.41 55.77 -34.83
CA LYS A 772 -24.70 56.71 -35.93
C LYS A 772 -23.98 58.06 -35.84
N ASP A 773 -23.80 58.57 -34.63
CA ASP A 773 -23.30 59.93 -34.40
C ASP A 773 -21.77 60.01 -34.67
N ILE A 774 -21.02 58.92 -34.46
CA ILE A 774 -19.56 58.83 -34.67
C ILE A 774 -19.15 58.30 -36.06
N LEU A 775 -20.10 57.96 -36.93
CA LEU A 775 -19.84 57.36 -38.24
C LEU A 775 -20.08 58.35 -39.39
N TRP A 776 -19.25 58.25 -40.44
CA TRP A 776 -19.55 58.78 -41.77
C TRP A 776 -20.17 57.67 -42.61
N VAL A 777 -21.42 57.85 -43.03
CA VAL A 777 -22.17 56.86 -43.82
C VAL A 777 -22.90 57.48 -45.00
N ARG A 778 -23.15 56.67 -46.03
CA ARG A 778 -24.11 56.94 -47.09
C ARG A 778 -25.26 55.94 -47.00
N GLU A 779 -26.50 56.38 -46.79
CA GLU A 779 -27.67 55.48 -46.79
C GLU A 779 -27.95 55.01 -48.22
N LEU A 780 -27.58 53.76 -48.53
CA LEU A 780 -27.63 53.22 -49.89
C LEU A 780 -29.07 52.89 -50.34
N ASP A 781 -29.75 52.03 -49.59
CA ASP A 781 -31.10 51.58 -49.94
C ASP A 781 -31.90 50.94 -48.79
N LEU A 782 -33.19 50.71 -49.03
CA LEU A 782 -34.08 49.87 -48.24
C LEU A 782 -34.44 48.63 -49.08
N ILE A 783 -33.88 47.48 -48.73
CA ILE A 783 -33.95 46.27 -49.57
C ILE A 783 -34.60 45.09 -48.87
N THR A 784 -35.31 44.27 -49.64
CA THR A 784 -35.66 42.90 -49.28
C THR A 784 -34.67 41.93 -49.94
N VAL A 785 -33.81 41.33 -49.13
CA VAL A 785 -32.90 40.28 -49.59
C VAL A 785 -33.65 38.95 -49.76
N LYS A 786 -33.35 38.21 -50.82
CA LYS A 786 -33.98 36.93 -51.16
C LYS A 786 -34.01 35.96 -49.97
N GLY A 787 -35.21 35.72 -49.43
CA GLY A 787 -35.44 34.83 -48.30
C GLY A 787 -35.62 35.50 -46.92
N LYS A 788 -35.73 36.84 -46.84
CA LYS A 788 -36.31 37.56 -45.67
C LYS A 788 -37.58 38.27 -46.13
N SER A 789 -38.60 38.31 -45.25
CA SER A 789 -39.85 39.04 -45.48
C SER A 789 -39.84 40.49 -44.97
N LYS A 790 -38.91 40.83 -44.06
CA LYS A 790 -38.73 42.19 -43.54
C LYS A 790 -37.68 42.94 -44.38
N PRO A 791 -37.96 44.15 -44.86
CA PRO A 791 -36.95 45.02 -45.46
C PRO A 791 -35.86 45.39 -44.46
N VAL A 792 -34.64 45.59 -44.96
CA VAL A 792 -33.46 46.01 -44.20
C VAL A 792 -32.90 47.26 -44.85
N ARG A 793 -32.67 48.30 -44.04
CA ARG A 793 -31.98 49.52 -44.47
C ARG A 793 -30.48 49.27 -44.42
N ILE A 794 -29.78 49.68 -45.47
CA ILE A 794 -28.36 49.41 -45.68
C ILE A 794 -27.57 50.70 -45.90
N TYR A 795 -26.37 50.72 -45.35
CA TYR A 795 -25.48 51.88 -45.34
C TYR A 795 -24.11 51.50 -45.87
N GLU A 796 -23.50 52.36 -46.65
CA GLU A 796 -22.06 52.32 -46.89
C GLU A 796 -21.34 53.00 -45.72
N LEU A 797 -20.36 52.32 -45.13
CA LEU A 797 -19.51 52.92 -44.10
C LEU A 797 -18.27 53.54 -44.74
N LEU A 798 -18.19 54.87 -44.70
CA LEU A 798 -17.10 55.64 -45.30
C LEU A 798 -15.91 55.79 -44.33
N GLY A 799 -16.17 55.99 -43.04
CA GLY A 799 -15.14 56.12 -42.00
C GLY A 799 -15.71 56.55 -40.65
N PHE A 800 -14.82 56.91 -39.72
CA PHE A 800 -15.18 57.42 -38.39
C PHE A 800 -14.95 58.93 -38.28
N LYS A 801 -15.84 59.64 -37.58
CA LYS A 801 -15.71 61.06 -37.24
C LYS A 801 -14.73 61.31 -36.09
N GLU A 802 -14.62 60.35 -35.18
CA GLU A 802 -13.88 60.44 -33.92
C GLU A 802 -13.18 59.11 -33.60
N GLY A 803 -12.22 59.14 -32.66
CA GLY A 803 -11.44 57.97 -32.25
C GLY A 803 -10.22 57.67 -33.13
N ASP A 804 -9.55 56.54 -32.84
CA ASP A 804 -8.23 56.20 -33.42
C ASP A 804 -8.24 55.98 -34.95
N LEU A 805 -9.40 55.66 -35.52
CA LEU A 805 -9.62 55.50 -36.96
C LEU A 805 -10.32 56.73 -37.57
N LYS A 806 -10.24 57.91 -36.95
CA LYS A 806 -10.82 59.15 -37.49
C LYS A 806 -10.36 59.38 -38.93
N GLN A 807 -11.31 59.61 -39.82
CA GLN A 807 -11.11 60.02 -41.20
C GLN A 807 -11.99 61.23 -41.51
N GLU A 808 -11.40 62.26 -42.09
CA GLU A 808 -12.15 63.37 -42.68
C GLU A 808 -12.48 62.99 -44.13
N LEU A 809 -13.74 63.18 -44.53
CA LEU A 809 -14.15 62.94 -45.91
C LEU A 809 -13.54 64.03 -46.79
N THR A 810 -13.20 63.69 -48.03
CA THR A 810 -12.82 64.71 -49.02
C THR A 810 -14.03 65.58 -49.37
N GLU A 811 -13.78 66.79 -49.86
CA GLU A 811 -14.84 67.67 -50.41
C GLU A 811 -15.70 66.93 -51.46
N GLU A 812 -15.08 66.12 -52.33
CA GLU A 812 -15.78 65.29 -53.32
C GLU A 812 -16.69 64.25 -52.65
N GLN A 813 -16.22 63.57 -51.61
CA GLN A 813 -17.01 62.60 -50.84
C GLN A 813 -18.17 63.28 -50.10
N HIS A 814 -17.97 64.47 -49.54
CA HIS A 814 -19.04 65.25 -48.90
C HIS A 814 -20.15 65.58 -49.90
N HIS A 815 -19.83 66.16 -51.06
CA HIS A 815 -20.80 66.47 -52.10
C HIS A 815 -21.49 65.21 -52.67
N ILE A 816 -20.76 64.09 -52.84
CA ILE A 816 -21.35 62.80 -53.26
C ILE A 816 -22.38 62.32 -52.23
N VAL A 817 -22.08 62.39 -50.93
CA VAL A 817 -23.02 61.96 -49.88
C VAL A 817 -24.24 62.88 -49.83
N GLU A 818 -24.05 64.19 -49.90
CA GLU A 818 -25.13 65.20 -49.85
C GLU A 818 -26.10 65.05 -51.02
N HIS A 819 -25.62 65.10 -52.27
CA HIS A 819 -26.46 64.91 -53.45
C HIS A 819 -27.12 63.52 -53.46
N TYR A 820 -26.40 62.46 -53.06
CA TYR A 820 -26.99 61.13 -52.99
C TYR A 820 -28.11 61.06 -51.95
N HIS A 821 -27.93 61.64 -50.76
CA HIS A 821 -28.98 61.71 -49.74
C HIS A 821 -30.17 62.53 -50.22
N GLN A 822 -29.96 63.67 -50.85
CA GLN A 822 -31.04 64.51 -51.38
C GLN A 822 -31.83 63.79 -52.48
N GLY A 823 -31.14 63.09 -53.39
CA GLY A 823 -31.76 62.24 -54.42
C GLY A 823 -32.53 61.07 -53.81
N ARG A 824 -32.02 60.46 -52.74
CA ARG A 824 -32.70 59.40 -51.97
C ARG A 824 -33.96 59.92 -51.27
N GLU A 825 -33.96 61.13 -50.73
CA GLU A 825 -35.15 61.73 -50.14
C GLU A 825 -36.27 61.93 -51.16
N TYR A 826 -35.93 62.49 -52.34
CA TYR A 826 -36.88 62.65 -53.44
C TYR A 826 -37.38 61.30 -53.97
N TYR A 827 -36.50 60.32 -54.16
CA TYR A 827 -36.86 58.96 -54.60
C TYR A 827 -37.83 58.25 -53.64
N LEU A 828 -37.68 58.44 -52.33
CA LEU A 828 -38.57 57.87 -51.31
C LEU A 828 -39.83 58.71 -51.04
N ARG A 829 -39.96 59.89 -51.65
CA ARG A 829 -41.11 60.78 -51.42
C ARG A 829 -42.46 60.13 -51.75
N PRO A 830 -42.63 59.37 -52.86
CA PRO A 830 -43.89 58.69 -53.17
C PRO A 830 -44.29 57.59 -52.18
N SER A 831 -43.34 56.97 -51.46
CA SER A 831 -43.68 55.98 -50.42
C SER A 831 -44.06 56.63 -49.09
N LYS A 832 -43.48 57.79 -48.76
CA LYS A 832 -43.78 58.59 -47.56
C LYS A 832 -45.11 59.38 -47.69
N GLU A 833 -45.37 60.02 -48.83
CA GLU A 833 -46.52 60.91 -49.06
C GLU A 833 -47.62 60.21 -49.90
N LYS A 834 -48.50 59.44 -49.25
CA LYS A 834 -49.52 58.61 -49.93
C LYS A 834 -50.66 59.36 -50.65
N ASN A 835 -50.70 60.70 -50.59
CA ASN A 835 -51.73 61.55 -51.21
C ASN A 835 -51.22 62.35 -52.42
N LEU A 836 -50.06 62.00 -52.98
CA LEU A 836 -49.50 62.67 -54.15
C LEU A 836 -50.32 62.39 -55.42
N THR A 837 -50.33 63.36 -56.33
CA THR A 837 -50.85 63.20 -57.70
C THR A 837 -49.79 62.56 -58.60
N ASP A 838 -50.23 61.89 -59.67
CA ASP A 838 -49.36 61.28 -60.67
C ASP A 838 -48.27 62.25 -61.18
N LEU A 839 -48.60 63.53 -61.43
CA LEU A 839 -47.61 64.56 -61.77
C LEU A 839 -46.56 64.75 -60.66
N SER A 840 -46.99 64.93 -59.41
CA SER A 840 -46.05 65.15 -58.30
C SER A 840 -45.17 63.93 -57.97
N ILE A 841 -45.61 62.72 -58.33
CA ILE A 841 -44.79 61.50 -58.26
C ILE A 841 -43.69 61.55 -59.34
N ILE A 842 -44.06 61.90 -60.58
CA ILE A 842 -43.09 62.06 -61.69
C ILE A 842 -42.09 63.19 -61.39
N GLU A 843 -42.56 64.33 -60.86
CA GLU A 843 -41.69 65.44 -60.42
C GLU A 843 -40.71 64.98 -59.33
N ALA A 844 -41.14 64.19 -58.35
CA ALA A 844 -40.25 63.66 -57.32
C ALA A 844 -39.14 62.76 -57.91
N PHE A 845 -39.46 61.87 -58.86
CA PHE A 845 -38.45 61.05 -59.53
C PHE A 845 -37.55 61.85 -60.48
N ALA A 846 -38.04 62.93 -61.09
CA ALA A 846 -37.23 63.83 -61.91
C ALA A 846 -36.23 64.64 -61.06
N MET A 847 -36.64 65.11 -59.87
CA MET A 847 -35.75 65.73 -58.89
C MET A 847 -34.69 64.74 -58.38
N ALA A 848 -35.09 63.50 -58.07
CA ALA A 848 -34.16 62.44 -57.69
C ALA A 848 -33.12 62.15 -58.79
N GLU A 849 -33.57 62.07 -60.06
CA GLU A 849 -32.70 61.90 -61.22
C GLU A 849 -31.70 63.07 -61.39
N ALA A 850 -32.11 64.31 -61.11
CA ALA A 850 -31.20 65.46 -61.16
C ALA A 850 -30.06 65.32 -60.13
N GLU A 851 -30.38 65.03 -58.87
CA GLU A 851 -29.38 64.84 -57.81
C GLU A 851 -28.43 63.66 -58.08
N PHE A 852 -28.95 62.51 -58.55
CA PHE A 852 -28.10 61.38 -58.92
C PHE A 852 -27.21 61.68 -60.15
N LYS A 853 -27.61 62.61 -61.04
CA LYS A 853 -26.73 63.09 -62.11
C LYS A 853 -25.60 63.98 -61.59
N GLU A 854 -25.82 64.80 -60.57
CA GLU A 854 -24.73 65.57 -59.93
C GLU A 854 -23.68 64.62 -59.32
N VAL A 855 -24.11 63.57 -58.61
CA VAL A 855 -23.19 62.50 -58.12
C VAL A 855 -22.36 61.90 -59.27
N LEU A 856 -22.97 61.67 -60.44
CA LEU A 856 -22.29 61.11 -61.61
C LEU A 856 -21.40 62.10 -62.38
N LYS A 857 -21.48 63.40 -62.11
CA LYS A 857 -20.48 64.37 -62.59
C LYS A 857 -19.20 64.31 -61.77
N ILE A 858 -19.32 64.04 -60.47
CA ILE A 858 -18.20 63.92 -59.53
C ILE A 858 -17.53 62.53 -59.68
N ASP A 859 -18.34 61.46 -59.60
CA ASP A 859 -17.90 60.08 -59.83
C ASP A 859 -18.71 59.43 -60.98
N PRO A 860 -18.20 59.49 -62.22
CA PRO A 860 -18.83 58.85 -63.37
C PRO A 860 -18.96 57.32 -63.29
N ASN A 861 -18.37 56.67 -62.29
CA ASN A 861 -18.41 55.23 -62.06
C ASN A 861 -19.30 54.80 -60.89
N ASN A 862 -19.94 55.74 -60.19
CA ASN A 862 -20.75 55.46 -59.00
C ASN A 862 -21.94 54.53 -59.31
N LYS A 863 -21.80 53.23 -59.04
CA LYS A 863 -22.85 52.25 -59.40
C LYS A 863 -24.15 52.53 -58.64
N ALA A 864 -24.07 52.88 -57.37
CA ALA A 864 -25.23 53.21 -56.54
C ALA A 864 -26.07 54.34 -57.16
N ALA A 865 -25.45 55.41 -57.67
CA ALA A 865 -26.15 56.50 -58.33
C ALA A 865 -26.70 56.09 -59.71
N LYS A 866 -25.94 55.32 -60.52
CA LYS A 866 -26.44 54.76 -61.80
C LYS A 866 -27.66 53.86 -61.61
N LEU A 867 -27.65 53.05 -60.55
CA LEU A 867 -28.71 52.12 -60.20
C LEU A 867 -30.00 52.87 -59.82
N HIS A 868 -29.92 53.89 -58.94
CA HIS A 868 -31.12 54.69 -58.62
C HIS A 868 -31.56 55.59 -59.77
N LEU A 869 -30.64 56.13 -60.58
CA LEU A 869 -30.97 56.85 -61.81
C LEU A 869 -31.82 55.99 -62.76
N GLY A 870 -31.42 54.74 -63.01
CA GLY A 870 -32.19 53.80 -63.83
C GLY A 870 -33.57 53.49 -63.24
N ARG A 871 -33.69 53.40 -61.91
CA ARG A 871 -34.99 53.22 -61.22
C ARG A 871 -35.87 54.48 -61.29
N CYS A 872 -35.31 55.68 -61.20
CA CYS A 872 -36.04 56.93 -61.38
C CYS A 872 -36.60 57.02 -62.81
N GLN A 873 -35.81 56.65 -63.81
CA GLN A 873 -36.24 56.62 -65.21
C GLN A 873 -37.33 55.56 -65.46
N LEU A 874 -37.22 54.39 -64.83
CA LEU A 874 -38.29 53.38 -64.83
C LEU A 874 -39.59 53.95 -64.24
N PHE A 875 -39.54 54.54 -63.04
CA PHE A 875 -40.74 55.05 -62.37
C PHE A 875 -41.34 56.34 -62.96
N GLN A 876 -40.59 57.08 -63.78
CA GLN A 876 -41.14 58.14 -64.63
C GLN A 876 -41.88 57.59 -65.85
N ALA A 877 -41.48 56.43 -66.37
CA ALA A 877 -42.14 55.77 -67.50
C ALA A 877 -43.35 54.92 -67.08
N GLU A 878 -43.25 54.23 -65.94
CA GLU A 878 -44.29 53.39 -65.35
C GLU A 878 -44.38 53.67 -63.84
N LEU A 879 -45.45 54.35 -63.41
CA LEU A 879 -45.62 54.76 -62.00
C LEU A 879 -45.56 53.55 -61.04
N PRO A 880 -44.93 53.70 -59.86
CA PRO A 880 -44.89 52.64 -58.87
C PRO A 880 -46.31 52.28 -58.37
N PRO A 881 -46.54 51.04 -57.90
CA PRO A 881 -47.79 50.65 -57.26
C PRO A 881 -48.18 51.59 -56.11
N LYS A 882 -49.48 51.85 -55.91
CA LYS A 882 -49.97 52.78 -54.87
C LYS A 882 -49.58 52.35 -53.45
N ASP A 883 -49.44 51.05 -53.25
CA ASP A 883 -48.99 50.41 -52.01
C ASP A 883 -47.45 50.41 -51.85
N TRP A 884 -46.67 50.85 -52.84
CA TRP A 884 -45.20 50.86 -52.79
C TRP A 884 -44.67 51.58 -51.54
N ASP A 885 -43.85 50.87 -50.79
CA ASP A 885 -43.32 51.20 -49.47
C ASP A 885 -41.89 51.76 -49.53
N GLY A 886 -41.34 51.95 -50.72
CA GLY A 886 -39.97 52.41 -50.94
C GLY A 886 -38.95 51.27 -50.97
N VAL A 887 -39.38 50.03 -50.79
CA VAL A 887 -38.51 48.85 -50.78
C VAL A 887 -38.18 48.45 -52.21
N TRP A 888 -36.94 48.00 -52.42
CA TRP A 888 -36.53 47.31 -53.63
C TRP A 888 -36.25 45.83 -53.37
N ASN A 889 -36.90 44.96 -54.16
CA ASN A 889 -36.67 43.52 -54.12
C ASN A 889 -35.44 43.16 -54.97
N LEU A 890 -34.39 42.62 -54.34
CA LEU A 890 -33.23 42.10 -55.07
C LEU A 890 -33.54 40.73 -55.65
N THR A 891 -33.76 40.68 -56.97
CA THR A 891 -34.11 39.46 -57.72
C THR A 891 -32.90 38.63 -58.13
N GLU A 892 -31.75 39.27 -58.34
CA GLU A 892 -30.46 38.65 -58.65
C GLU A 892 -29.61 38.41 -57.39
N LYS A 893 -28.67 37.47 -57.47
CA LYS A 893 -27.69 37.15 -56.41
C LYS A 893 -26.47 38.05 -56.55
#